data_AF-A0AAD1Q3R8-F1
#
_entry.id   AF-A0AAD1Q3R8-F1
#
_cell.length_a   1.000
_cell.length_b   1.000
_cell.length_c   1.000
_cell.angle_alpha   90.00
_cell.angle_beta   90.00
_cell.angle_gamma   90.00
#
_symmetry.space_group_name_H-M   'P 1'
#
loop_
_entity.id
_entity.type
_entity.pdbx_description
1 polymer ?
#
loop_
_entity_poly.entity_id
_entity_poly.type
_entity_poly.pdbx_seq_one_letter_code
_entity_poly.pdbx_strand_id
1 'polypeptide(L)'
;MSEQKQQAKVNLIAIFTITLATWLILVPFVNSIKIPLGENTKGVISLASIENISPYTDYLKYIILLLTPPLIATLVLNLNQKPLRIILRVINHRYIWIGISSILLLTWLINTPFNQFRINSTLIDSFHEGEFLGFLPNFLQLKQPFINTVLIHGYGVDVLPSWLAKNLATQNHGIALTRLFVNLENVITCVGYFWILWELINLAEINKNKLKIFLISCIIFCVFDGIFYKFDGRRGTSFIIQLALTLRFFRIAKTQPKQAQWLSVLIGASIPSSFFYIYDRAIYFIAVYLCASILSLFLDKKTTIIWLRGTLIGIISVTIISIIFLGFEQINAIISQVLYWGKYGRYISFIPLPPLELSWTSQTFWLSMFFQSGVLVYLILDFKNQELKLRPFVQKNTLIILLLIPASVYMRITLDRSDIGHAYHGALITTFLVIYLIYLVYKHQIEPQLSQLNITPIQQSLTVLILIVIILTEPGFNIVKSFKNLTQLPDALSTPNQELLKPDYLEAWNTLKPEIEQQSCFFTLTSEGLWYYLFDKPSCSKYSYVLYAKPTVAQQEVIQELNETKPDILLLTNEMWYQNPWDEILKSESASLIYQNVLTTYRPYKTVQSHWFWKRNNQPLKLTKTQSLNGNIESLPTQPIHQRDNLSIGGWSILPESSQPADAVYLSLGKKNQLITVGQVNIPRPDVVQVLSNPKYEKSGWIIRVPTAILPQGNNQMKVWSYDSKKNQLTQIGKGFNLEILS
;
A
#
# COMPACT_ATOMS: atom_id res chain seq x y z
N MET A 1 25.74 -41.73 -41.16
CA MET A 1 24.73 -40.65 -41.23
C MET A 1 23.96 -40.64 -39.92
N SER A 2 24.37 -39.81 -38.96
CA SER A 2 23.57 -39.55 -37.76
C SER A 2 22.74 -38.30 -38.01
N GLU A 3 21.42 -38.45 -38.01
CA GLU A 3 20.51 -37.31 -37.92
C GLU A 3 20.70 -36.67 -36.54
N GLN A 4 21.53 -35.63 -36.47
CA GLN A 4 21.38 -34.62 -35.45
C GLN A 4 20.00 -33.98 -35.65
N LYS A 5 18.98 -34.51 -34.95
CA LYS A 5 17.71 -33.81 -34.75
C LYS A 5 18.05 -32.43 -34.18
N GLN A 6 18.01 -31.43 -35.05
CA GLN A 6 18.32 -30.06 -34.74
C GLN A 6 17.23 -29.55 -33.80
N GLN A 7 17.51 -29.60 -32.51
CA GLN A 7 16.61 -29.13 -31.46
C GLN A 7 16.27 -27.66 -31.75
N ALA A 8 15.01 -27.37 -32.07
CA ALA A 8 14.56 -26.04 -32.45
C ALA A 8 14.87 -25.05 -31.32
N LYS A 9 15.82 -24.14 -31.55
CA LYS A 9 16.15 -23.09 -30.58
C LYS A 9 14.97 -22.14 -30.46
N VAL A 10 14.35 -22.11 -29.28
CA VAL A 10 13.28 -21.18 -28.93
C VAL A 10 13.79 -19.73 -29.05
N ASN A 11 13.21 -18.92 -29.94
CA ASN A 11 13.60 -17.52 -30.16
C ASN A 11 12.76 -16.58 -29.29
N LEU A 12 13.42 -15.88 -28.35
CA LEU A 12 12.78 -14.92 -27.45
C LEU A 12 12.10 -13.75 -28.19
N ILE A 13 12.66 -13.27 -29.31
CA ILE A 13 12.07 -12.17 -30.07
C ILE A 13 10.71 -12.59 -30.64
N ALA A 14 10.65 -13.77 -31.27
CA ALA A 14 9.39 -14.31 -31.81
C ALA A 14 8.34 -14.51 -30.70
N ILE A 15 8.75 -14.98 -29.51
CA ILE A 15 7.87 -15.12 -28.35
C ILE A 15 7.27 -13.77 -27.96
N PHE A 16 8.10 -12.74 -27.76
CA PHE A 16 7.62 -11.44 -27.32
C PHE A 16 6.81 -10.71 -28.42
N THR A 17 7.13 -10.90 -29.70
CA THR A 17 6.33 -10.37 -30.82
C THR A 17 4.95 -11.02 -30.88
N ILE A 18 4.85 -12.35 -30.77
CA ILE A 18 3.56 -13.05 -30.76
C ILE A 18 2.75 -12.69 -29.51
N THR A 19 3.42 -12.58 -28.37
CA THR A 19 2.79 -12.13 -27.13
C THR A 19 2.20 -10.74 -27.30
N LEU A 20 2.98 -9.82 -27.89
CA LEU A 20 2.54 -8.43 -28.13
C LEU A 20 1.39 -8.37 -29.13
N ALA A 21 1.46 -9.10 -30.24
CA ALA A 21 0.39 -9.15 -31.23
C ALA A 21 -0.91 -9.73 -30.62
N THR A 22 -0.80 -10.81 -29.84
CA THR A 22 -1.94 -11.38 -29.12
C THR A 22 -2.55 -10.39 -28.15
N TRP A 23 -1.71 -9.68 -27.39
CA TRP A 23 -2.14 -8.64 -26.48
C TRP A 23 -2.88 -7.52 -27.17
N LEU A 24 -2.35 -6.97 -28.27
CA LEU A 24 -2.99 -5.90 -29.03
C LEU A 24 -4.39 -6.30 -29.54
N ILE A 25 -4.60 -7.58 -29.85
CA ILE A 25 -5.92 -8.11 -30.24
C ILE A 25 -6.85 -8.26 -29.02
N LEU A 26 -6.32 -8.70 -27.88
CA LEU A 26 -7.13 -8.97 -26.67
C LEU A 26 -7.53 -7.71 -25.90
N VAL A 27 -6.70 -6.66 -25.93
CA VAL A 27 -6.88 -5.43 -25.14
C VAL A 27 -8.28 -4.83 -25.27
N PRO A 28 -8.87 -4.65 -26.48
CA PRO A 28 -10.24 -4.12 -26.61
C PRO A 28 -11.29 -4.97 -25.89
N PHE A 29 -11.16 -6.30 -25.95
CA PHE A 29 -12.09 -7.22 -25.28
C PHE A 29 -11.89 -7.19 -23.76
N VAL A 30 -10.64 -7.25 -23.29
CA VAL A 30 -10.30 -7.24 -21.86
C VAL A 30 -10.75 -5.93 -21.19
N ASN A 31 -10.63 -4.79 -21.88
CA ASN A 31 -11.10 -3.50 -21.38
C ASN A 31 -12.62 -3.45 -21.15
N SER A 32 -13.40 -4.24 -21.91
CA SER A 32 -14.86 -4.30 -21.77
C SER A 32 -15.34 -5.17 -20.60
N ILE A 33 -14.46 -6.00 -20.01
CA ILE A 33 -14.83 -6.93 -18.94
C ILE A 33 -15.11 -6.16 -17.63
N LYS A 34 -16.35 -6.30 -17.14
CA LYS A 34 -16.77 -5.85 -15.80
C LYS A 34 -17.60 -6.96 -15.15
N ILE A 35 -17.07 -7.59 -14.11
CA ILE A 35 -17.84 -8.58 -13.34
C ILE A 35 -18.67 -7.81 -12.31
N PRO A 36 -20.01 -7.91 -12.31
CA PRO A 36 -20.82 -7.22 -11.31
C PRO A 36 -20.51 -7.76 -9.90
N LEU A 37 -20.48 -6.85 -8.91
CA LEU A 37 -20.29 -7.26 -7.51
C LEU A 37 -21.50 -8.05 -6.99
N GLY A 38 -22.70 -7.70 -7.45
CA GLY A 38 -23.96 -8.30 -7.02
C GLY A 38 -24.24 -8.01 -5.53
N GLU A 39 -24.94 -8.93 -4.87
CA GLU A 39 -25.31 -8.78 -3.44
C GLU A 39 -24.12 -8.99 -2.47
N ASN A 40 -22.95 -9.39 -2.97
CA ASN A 40 -21.80 -9.74 -2.13
C ASN A 40 -20.95 -8.51 -1.77
N THR A 41 -21.52 -7.59 -1.00
CA THR A 41 -20.80 -6.39 -0.53
C THR A 41 -19.89 -6.67 0.66
N LYS A 42 -19.99 -7.85 1.30
CA LYS A 42 -19.40 -8.16 2.62
C LYS A 42 -19.69 -7.08 3.69
N GLY A 43 -20.72 -6.26 3.50
CA GLY A 43 -21.02 -5.09 4.34
C GLY A 43 -19.97 -3.99 4.25
N VAL A 44 -19.22 -3.89 3.15
CA VAL A 44 -18.21 -2.87 2.90
C VAL A 44 -18.74 -1.88 1.86
N ILE A 45 -18.78 -0.59 2.23
CA ILE A 45 -19.04 0.49 1.29
C ILE A 45 -17.69 1.07 0.85
N SER A 46 -17.34 0.80 -0.40
CA SER A 46 -16.12 1.20 -1.09
C SER A 46 -16.35 1.41 -2.58
N LEU A 47 -15.31 1.76 -3.33
CA LEU A 47 -15.41 1.95 -4.78
C LEU A 47 -15.92 0.69 -5.49
N ALA A 48 -15.56 -0.50 -5.01
CA ALA A 48 -16.11 -1.77 -5.53
C ALA A 48 -17.64 -1.81 -5.44
N SER A 49 -18.19 -1.46 -4.28
CA SER A 49 -19.64 -1.42 -4.06
C SER A 49 -20.32 -0.26 -4.79
N ILE A 50 -19.62 0.88 -4.95
CA ILE A 50 -20.10 2.09 -5.59
C ILE A 50 -20.11 1.97 -7.11
N GLU A 51 -19.18 1.25 -7.70
CA GLU A 51 -19.18 1.02 -9.15
C GLU A 51 -19.92 -0.27 -9.52
N ASN A 52 -20.37 -1.05 -8.53
CA ASN A 52 -20.87 -2.42 -8.68
C ASN A 52 -19.87 -3.30 -9.46
N ILE A 53 -18.58 -3.16 -9.17
CA ILE A 53 -17.51 -3.92 -9.79
C ILE A 53 -16.89 -4.86 -8.75
N SER A 54 -16.88 -6.15 -9.08
CA SER A 54 -16.19 -7.15 -8.29
C SER A 54 -14.67 -6.96 -8.42
N PRO A 55 -13.90 -6.93 -7.31
CA PRO A 55 -12.44 -6.89 -7.37
C PRO A 55 -11.81 -8.03 -8.17
N TYR A 56 -12.53 -9.15 -8.33
CA TYR A 56 -12.09 -10.28 -9.17
C TYR A 56 -12.08 -9.97 -10.67
N THR A 57 -12.67 -8.85 -11.09
CA THR A 57 -12.59 -8.37 -12.48
C THR A 57 -11.15 -8.22 -12.92
N ASP A 58 -10.30 -7.59 -12.09
CA ASP A 58 -8.91 -7.32 -12.46
C ASP A 58 -8.07 -8.59 -12.49
N TYR A 59 -8.36 -9.54 -11.60
CA TYR A 59 -7.79 -10.88 -11.65
C TYR A 59 -8.16 -11.64 -12.93
N LEU A 60 -9.42 -11.58 -13.37
CA LEU A 60 -9.85 -12.22 -14.61
C LEU A 60 -9.14 -11.59 -15.82
N LYS A 61 -9.08 -10.25 -15.87
CA LYS A 61 -8.33 -9.52 -16.91
C LYS A 61 -6.87 -9.97 -16.95
N TYR A 62 -6.21 -10.03 -15.79
CA TYR A 62 -4.84 -10.51 -15.65
C TYR A 62 -4.67 -11.95 -16.14
N ILE A 63 -5.55 -12.87 -15.73
CA ILE A 63 -5.49 -14.28 -16.13
C ILE A 63 -5.65 -14.43 -17.65
N ILE A 64 -6.58 -13.70 -18.27
CA ILE A 64 -6.77 -13.73 -19.74
C ILE A 64 -5.50 -13.26 -20.44
N LEU A 65 -4.91 -12.14 -20.02
CA LEU A 65 -3.68 -11.59 -20.61
C LEU A 65 -2.44 -12.46 -20.34
N LEU A 66 -2.42 -13.18 -19.22
CA LEU A 66 -1.31 -14.04 -18.83
C LEU A 66 -1.35 -15.40 -19.57
N LEU A 67 -2.53 -15.98 -19.76
CA LEU A 67 -2.68 -17.36 -20.26
C LEU A 67 -3.03 -17.47 -21.75
N THR A 68 -3.68 -16.47 -22.34
CA THR A 68 -4.09 -16.53 -23.76
C THR A 68 -2.90 -16.45 -24.73
N PRO A 69 -1.89 -15.59 -24.53
CA PRO A 69 -0.73 -15.55 -25.43
C PRO A 69 0.07 -16.86 -25.47
N PRO A 70 0.31 -17.57 -24.35
CA PRO A 70 0.85 -18.92 -24.39
C PRO A 70 0.01 -19.88 -25.25
N LEU A 71 -1.32 -19.86 -25.16
CA LEU A 71 -2.20 -20.71 -25.98
C LEU A 71 -2.07 -20.40 -27.47
N ILE A 72 -2.10 -19.12 -27.87
CA ILE A 72 -1.94 -18.74 -29.28
C ILE A 72 -0.52 -19.05 -29.80
N ALA A 73 0.50 -18.81 -28.98
CA ALA A 73 1.89 -19.13 -29.35
C ALA A 73 2.10 -20.63 -29.59
N THR A 74 1.39 -21.51 -28.86
CA THR A 74 1.45 -22.97 -29.12
C THR A 74 0.85 -23.38 -30.47
N LEU A 75 -0.08 -22.59 -31.01
CA LEU A 75 -0.74 -22.83 -32.30
C LEU A 75 0.07 -22.26 -33.48
N VAL A 76 0.76 -21.14 -33.29
CA VAL A 76 1.36 -20.34 -34.38
C VAL A 76 2.83 -20.70 -34.67
N LEU A 77 3.56 -21.30 -33.73
CA LEU A 77 5.02 -21.39 -33.85
C LEU A 77 5.52 -22.70 -34.49
N ASN A 78 5.88 -22.60 -35.77
CA ASN A 78 6.79 -23.53 -36.46
C ASN A 78 7.69 -22.77 -37.47
N LEU A 79 8.51 -21.81 -37.03
CA LEU A 79 9.44 -21.07 -37.90
C LEU A 79 10.77 -20.75 -37.19
N ASN A 80 11.86 -21.05 -37.91
CA ASN A 80 13.25 -20.72 -37.59
C ASN A 80 13.57 -19.29 -38.05
N GLN A 81 14.28 -18.50 -37.23
CA GLN A 81 15.21 -17.45 -37.67
C GLN A 81 15.99 -16.79 -36.52
N LYS A 82 17.08 -16.10 -36.89
CA LYS A 82 18.24 -15.65 -36.09
C LYS A 82 18.03 -14.30 -35.37
N PRO A 83 18.75 -14.02 -34.26
CA PRO A 83 18.58 -12.81 -33.46
C PRO A 83 19.40 -11.60 -33.96
N LEU A 84 18.88 -10.41 -33.67
CA LEU A 84 19.45 -9.08 -33.93
C LEU A 84 20.48 -8.68 -32.85
N ARG A 85 21.50 -7.92 -33.26
CA ARG A 85 22.59 -7.43 -32.42
C ARG A 85 22.87 -5.98 -32.74
N ILE A 86 22.74 -5.09 -31.77
CA ILE A 86 23.45 -3.82 -31.60
C ILE A 86 23.10 -3.35 -30.17
N ILE A 87 24.05 -2.68 -29.51
CA ILE A 87 24.10 -2.31 -28.08
C ILE A 87 24.69 -3.42 -27.20
N LEU A 88 25.99 -3.28 -26.88
CA LEU A 88 26.69 -3.75 -25.66
C LEU A 88 28.19 -3.79 -25.95
N ARG A 89 28.84 -2.62 -25.90
CA ARG A 89 30.29 -2.48 -26.08
C ARG A 89 30.84 -1.34 -25.26
N VAL A 90 30.78 -1.50 -23.95
CA VAL A 90 31.42 -0.59 -23.00
C VAL A 90 31.62 -1.39 -21.75
N ILE A 91 32.87 -1.63 -21.36
CA ILE A 91 33.35 -2.09 -20.04
C ILE A 91 34.80 -2.53 -20.30
N ASN A 92 35.80 -1.69 -20.00
CA ASN A 92 37.19 -2.20 -20.00
C ASN A 92 38.15 -1.66 -18.93
N HIS A 93 37.78 -0.71 -18.06
CA HIS A 93 38.59 -0.39 -16.87
C HIS A 93 38.03 -1.04 -15.61
N ARG A 94 38.86 -1.45 -14.63
CA ARG A 94 38.42 -2.20 -13.43
C ARG A 94 38.34 -1.35 -12.18
N TYR A 95 39.36 -0.56 -11.89
CA TYR A 95 39.46 0.14 -10.60
C TYR A 95 38.61 1.43 -10.54
N ILE A 96 38.58 2.20 -11.63
CA ILE A 96 37.76 3.42 -11.74
C ILE A 96 36.26 3.10 -11.60
N TRP A 97 35.80 1.99 -12.19
CA TRP A 97 34.39 1.58 -12.14
C TRP A 97 33.93 1.13 -10.76
N ILE A 98 34.80 0.47 -9.99
CA ILE A 98 34.49 0.06 -8.62
C ILE A 98 34.32 1.31 -7.75
N GLY A 99 35.25 2.27 -7.85
CA GLY A 99 35.18 3.52 -7.09
C GLY A 99 33.92 4.33 -7.44
N ILE A 100 33.70 4.64 -8.72
CA ILE A 100 32.55 5.44 -9.17
C ILE A 100 31.23 4.75 -8.83
N SER A 101 31.08 3.47 -9.13
CA SER A 101 29.81 2.77 -8.87
C SER A 101 29.52 2.67 -7.37
N SER A 102 30.54 2.44 -6.54
CA SER A 102 30.33 2.37 -5.08
C SER A 102 29.90 3.73 -4.51
N ILE A 103 30.50 4.83 -4.98
CA ILE A 103 30.08 6.19 -4.60
C ILE A 103 28.65 6.45 -5.05
N LEU A 104 28.30 6.15 -6.31
CA LEU A 104 26.95 6.36 -6.84
C LEU A 104 25.90 5.54 -6.07
N LEU A 105 26.16 4.26 -5.84
CA LEU A 105 25.22 3.38 -5.11
C LEU A 105 25.07 3.81 -3.65
N LEU A 106 26.16 4.20 -2.98
CA LEU A 106 26.09 4.75 -1.62
C LEU A 106 25.31 6.06 -1.58
N THR A 107 25.56 6.95 -2.55
CA THR A 107 24.87 8.23 -2.69
C THR A 107 23.37 8.02 -2.91
N TRP A 108 23.00 7.07 -3.79
CA TRP A 108 21.61 6.71 -4.02
C TRP A 108 20.96 6.12 -2.77
N LEU A 109 21.65 5.22 -2.07
CA LEU A 109 21.18 4.63 -0.80
C LEU A 109 20.92 5.71 0.26
N ILE A 110 21.75 6.74 0.34
CA ILE A 110 21.55 7.85 1.27
C ILE A 110 20.40 8.77 0.82
N ASN A 111 20.34 9.11 -0.47
CA ASN A 111 19.40 10.10 -0.99
C ASN A 111 17.98 9.57 -1.17
N THR A 112 17.83 8.27 -1.40
CA THR A 112 16.55 7.62 -1.73
C THR A 112 16.01 6.81 -0.54
N PRO A 113 16.49 5.60 -0.20
CA PRO A 113 15.90 4.83 0.90
C PRO A 113 16.17 5.42 2.29
N PHE A 114 17.39 5.94 2.56
CA PHE A 114 17.70 6.52 3.88
C PHE A 114 17.04 7.88 4.14
N ASN A 115 16.55 8.56 3.09
CA ASN A 115 15.92 9.88 3.19
C ASN A 115 14.48 9.87 2.67
N GLN A 116 13.83 8.70 2.63
CA GLN A 116 12.45 8.56 2.19
C GLN A 116 11.50 9.33 3.12
N PHE A 117 11.65 9.14 4.43
CA PHE A 117 11.02 9.98 5.44
C PHE A 117 12.04 10.99 5.93
N ARG A 118 11.96 12.22 5.41
CA ARG A 118 12.90 13.29 5.77
C ARG A 118 12.83 13.53 7.28
N ILE A 119 13.95 13.33 7.96
CA ILE A 119 13.99 13.24 9.43
C ILE A 119 13.50 14.53 10.10
N ASN A 120 13.98 15.69 9.62
CA ASN A 120 13.68 17.01 10.19
C ASN A 120 12.60 17.81 9.43
N SER A 121 11.87 17.19 8.49
CA SER A 121 10.80 17.93 7.78
C SER A 121 9.51 17.95 8.59
N THR A 122 8.69 18.97 8.36
CA THR A 122 7.32 18.99 8.88
C THR A 122 6.58 17.71 8.48
N LEU A 123 5.88 17.11 9.44
CA LEU A 123 5.00 15.96 9.29
C LEU A 123 3.73 16.42 8.59
N ILE A 124 3.64 16.11 7.30
CA ILE A 124 2.52 16.52 6.46
C ILE A 124 1.46 15.41 6.37
N ASP A 125 1.90 14.15 6.44
CA ASP A 125 1.11 12.95 6.23
C ASP A 125 0.82 12.24 7.57
N SER A 126 -0.18 12.74 8.29
CA SER A 126 -0.64 12.21 9.58
C SER A 126 -1.21 10.80 9.49
N PHE A 127 -1.60 10.36 8.30
CA PHE A 127 -2.10 9.03 8.03
C PHE A 127 -0.97 8.00 8.00
N HIS A 128 -0.06 8.12 7.03
CA HIS A 128 1.00 7.14 6.79
C HIS A 128 2.07 7.18 7.88
N GLU A 129 2.46 8.38 8.35
CA GLU A 129 3.37 8.47 9.49
C GLU A 129 2.69 7.99 10.78
N GLY A 130 1.38 8.17 10.87
CA GLY A 130 0.55 7.57 11.91
C GLY A 130 0.61 6.05 11.94
N GLU A 131 0.85 5.37 10.82
CA GLU A 131 0.85 3.89 10.76
C GLU A 131 2.02 3.28 11.52
N PHE A 132 3.11 4.04 11.71
CA PHE A 132 4.29 3.59 12.46
C PHE A 132 4.54 4.35 13.77
N LEU A 133 3.76 5.40 14.04
CA LEU A 133 3.76 6.13 15.31
C LEU A 133 2.58 5.73 16.21
N GLY A 134 1.39 5.62 15.62
CA GLY A 134 0.11 5.59 16.32
C GLY A 134 -0.24 4.31 17.06
N PHE A 135 0.39 3.19 16.70
CA PHE A 135 0.16 1.92 17.41
C PHE A 135 1.03 1.75 18.65
N LEU A 136 2.09 2.55 18.81
CA LEU A 136 3.00 2.43 19.96
C LEU A 136 2.28 2.49 21.31
N PRO A 137 1.35 3.45 21.57
CA PRO A 137 0.64 3.51 22.86
C PRO A 137 -0.13 2.22 23.18
N ASN A 138 -0.77 1.58 22.18
CA ASN A 138 -1.46 0.31 22.38
C ASN A 138 -0.49 -0.77 22.88
N PHE A 139 0.71 -0.85 22.30
CA PHE A 139 1.70 -1.88 22.66
C PHE A 139 2.45 -1.60 23.96
N LEU A 140 2.50 -0.34 24.40
CA LEU A 140 3.09 0.03 25.69
C LEU A 140 2.09 -0.10 26.85
N GLN A 141 0.81 0.16 26.62
CA GLN A 141 -0.18 0.35 27.68
C GLN A 141 -1.17 -0.81 27.82
N LEU A 142 -1.44 -1.59 26.75
CA LEU A 142 -2.39 -2.71 26.81
C LEU A 142 -1.68 -4.03 27.18
N LYS A 143 -2.33 -4.86 28.00
CA LYS A 143 -1.76 -6.16 28.43
C LYS A 143 -1.65 -7.18 27.28
N GLN A 144 -2.61 -7.19 26.37
CA GLN A 144 -2.67 -8.12 25.24
C GLN A 144 -2.83 -7.32 23.93
N PRO A 145 -1.75 -6.67 23.44
CA PRO A 145 -1.87 -5.69 22.37
C PRO A 145 -2.28 -6.27 21.02
N PHE A 146 -1.91 -7.50 20.65
CA PHE A 146 -2.34 -8.09 19.36
C PHE A 146 -3.83 -8.49 19.36
N ILE A 147 -4.43 -8.74 20.52
CA ILE A 147 -5.88 -8.98 20.64
C ILE A 147 -6.63 -7.66 20.48
N ASN A 148 -6.13 -6.61 21.14
CA ASN A 148 -6.80 -5.32 21.26
C ASN A 148 -6.31 -4.28 20.24
N THR A 149 -5.62 -4.70 19.18
CA THR A 149 -5.13 -3.80 18.11
C THR A 149 -5.12 -4.53 16.78
N VAL A 150 -5.85 -4.00 15.80
CA VAL A 150 -5.75 -4.41 14.40
C VAL A 150 -4.64 -3.61 13.74
N LEU A 151 -3.54 -4.30 13.44
CA LEU A 151 -2.42 -3.75 12.67
C LEU A 151 -2.73 -3.76 11.18
N ILE A 152 -2.04 -2.89 10.45
CA ILE A 152 -2.25 -2.68 9.00
C ILE A 152 -1.35 -3.62 8.23
N HIS A 153 -0.07 -3.61 8.60
CA HIS A 153 0.99 -4.37 7.98
C HIS A 153 1.46 -5.48 8.90
N GLY A 154 1.69 -5.19 10.18
CA GLY A 154 2.32 -6.11 11.13
C GLY A 154 3.28 -5.38 12.07
N TYR A 155 3.64 -6.01 13.19
CA TYR A 155 4.39 -5.36 14.27
C TYR A 155 5.72 -4.76 13.82
N GLY A 156 6.45 -5.48 12.95
CA GLY A 156 7.75 -5.03 12.44
C GLY A 156 7.67 -3.72 11.66
N VAL A 157 6.58 -3.47 10.95
CA VAL A 157 6.39 -2.24 10.18
C VAL A 157 5.65 -1.17 10.98
N ASP A 158 4.64 -1.55 11.74
CA ASP A 158 3.70 -0.61 12.36
C ASP A 158 4.11 -0.17 13.78
N VAL A 159 4.99 -0.91 14.46
CA VAL A 159 5.29 -0.67 15.89
C VAL A 159 6.79 -0.67 16.17
N LEU A 160 7.55 -1.60 15.60
CA LEU A 160 8.97 -1.76 15.90
C LEU A 160 9.79 -0.47 15.72
N PRO A 161 9.61 0.36 14.67
CA PRO A 161 10.40 1.57 14.50
C PRO A 161 10.21 2.58 15.64
N SER A 162 8.95 2.81 16.05
CA SER A 162 8.63 3.74 17.14
C SER A 162 8.96 3.17 18.51
N TRP A 163 8.87 1.85 18.68
CA TRP A 163 9.33 1.17 19.89
C TRP A 163 10.84 1.29 20.08
N LEU A 164 11.63 1.07 19.02
CA LEU A 164 13.09 1.29 19.04
C LEU A 164 13.44 2.75 19.32
N ALA A 165 12.74 3.68 18.66
CA ALA A 165 12.90 5.10 18.92
C ALA A 165 12.63 5.46 20.38
N LYS A 166 11.55 4.95 20.98
CA LYS A 166 11.18 5.21 22.37
C LYS A 166 12.24 4.72 23.36
N ASN A 167 12.87 3.58 23.11
CA ASN A 167 13.91 3.03 24.00
C ASN A 167 15.24 3.79 23.93
N LEU A 168 15.48 4.54 22.86
CA LEU A 168 16.71 5.33 22.67
C LEU A 168 16.48 6.83 22.87
N ALA A 169 15.23 7.28 22.82
CA ALA A 169 14.87 8.66 23.03
C ALA A 169 15.11 9.05 24.49
N THR A 170 16.10 9.91 24.71
CA THR A 170 16.34 10.56 26.01
C THR A 170 15.56 11.87 26.16
N GLN A 171 14.84 12.33 25.12
CA GLN A 171 14.18 13.65 25.00
C GLN A 171 12.91 13.61 24.11
N ASN A 172 12.26 14.76 23.88
CA ASN A 172 11.07 14.96 23.02
C ASN A 172 11.35 14.83 21.50
N HIS A 173 12.20 13.88 21.08
CA HIS A 173 12.66 13.69 19.68
C HIS A 173 12.15 12.40 19.03
N GLY A 174 11.11 11.79 19.60
CA GLY A 174 10.65 10.47 19.20
C GLY A 174 10.21 10.36 17.72
N ILE A 175 9.67 11.42 17.12
CA ILE A 175 9.27 11.42 15.70
C ILE A 175 10.51 11.31 14.79
N ALA A 176 11.52 12.15 15.01
CA ALA A 176 12.77 12.14 14.24
C ALA A 176 13.49 10.79 14.35
N LEU A 177 13.59 10.25 15.58
CA LEU A 177 14.18 8.92 15.81
C LEU A 177 13.36 7.79 15.18
N THR A 178 12.03 7.88 15.18
CA THR A 178 11.19 6.88 14.51
C THR A 178 11.44 6.88 13.00
N ARG A 179 11.51 8.06 12.37
CA ARG A 179 11.84 8.19 10.94
C ARG A 179 13.21 7.61 10.61
N LEU A 180 14.21 7.77 11.49
CA LEU A 180 15.51 7.12 11.33
C LEU A 180 15.36 5.59 11.24
N PHE A 181 14.64 4.97 12.16
CA PHE A 181 14.45 3.51 12.14
C PHE A 181 13.69 3.05 10.90
N VAL A 182 12.63 3.76 10.51
CA VAL A 182 11.90 3.50 9.27
C VAL A 182 12.83 3.57 8.05
N ASN A 183 13.68 4.59 7.97
CA ASN A 183 14.65 4.74 6.88
C ASN A 183 15.74 3.67 6.91
N LEU A 184 16.14 3.17 8.07
CA LEU A 184 17.06 2.03 8.18
C LEU A 184 16.44 0.75 7.64
N GLU A 185 15.15 0.49 7.88
CA GLU A 185 14.43 -0.63 7.26
C GLU A 185 14.40 -0.54 5.73
N ASN A 186 14.19 0.67 5.20
CA ASN A 186 14.29 0.94 3.77
C ASN A 186 15.70 0.60 3.24
N VAL A 187 16.76 1.03 3.94
CA VAL A 187 18.13 0.71 3.56
C VAL A 187 18.38 -0.80 3.54
N ILE A 188 17.91 -1.53 4.56
CA ILE A 188 18.04 -3.00 4.62
C ILE A 188 17.36 -3.65 3.42
N THR A 189 16.16 -3.18 3.05
CA THR A 189 15.44 -3.67 1.86
C THR A 189 16.26 -3.45 0.59
N CYS A 190 16.84 -2.26 0.41
CA CYS A 190 17.69 -1.95 -0.74
C CYS A 190 18.92 -2.86 -0.82
N VAL A 191 19.60 -3.08 0.30
CA VAL A 191 20.74 -4.02 0.37
C VAL A 191 20.29 -5.43 0.00
N GLY A 192 19.08 -5.82 0.40
CA GLY A 192 18.43 -7.06 -0.03
C GLY A 192 18.28 -7.17 -1.56
N TYR A 193 17.86 -6.11 -2.25
CA TYR A 193 17.80 -6.11 -3.72
C TYR A 193 19.17 -6.33 -4.36
N PHE A 194 20.20 -5.63 -3.87
CA PHE A 194 21.57 -5.84 -4.35
C PHE A 194 22.05 -7.26 -4.07
N TRP A 195 21.67 -7.85 -2.93
CA TRP A 195 21.97 -9.25 -2.66
C TRP A 195 21.28 -10.18 -3.67
N ILE A 196 20.00 -9.97 -3.99
CA ILE A 196 19.31 -10.73 -5.05
C ILE A 196 20.07 -10.62 -6.38
N LEU A 197 20.42 -9.42 -6.83
CA LEU A 197 21.16 -9.22 -8.09
C LEU A 197 22.50 -9.98 -8.08
N TRP A 198 23.20 -9.97 -6.95
CA TRP A 198 24.41 -10.76 -6.78
C TRP A 198 24.14 -12.26 -6.93
N GLU A 199 23.12 -12.79 -6.25
CA GLU A 199 22.75 -14.21 -6.37
C GLU A 199 22.35 -14.58 -7.80
N LEU A 200 21.58 -13.74 -8.51
CA LEU A 200 21.18 -13.97 -9.90
C LEU A 200 22.37 -14.05 -10.87
N ILE A 201 23.36 -13.16 -10.74
CA ILE A 201 24.58 -13.21 -11.58
C ILE A 201 25.35 -14.51 -11.35
N ASN A 202 25.44 -14.95 -10.09
CA ASN A 202 26.11 -16.19 -9.74
C ASN A 202 25.37 -17.42 -10.29
N LEU A 203 24.05 -17.43 -10.18
CA LEU A 203 23.18 -18.49 -10.68
C LEU A 203 23.14 -18.55 -12.21
N ALA A 204 23.40 -17.44 -12.89
CA ALA A 204 23.61 -17.39 -14.35
C ALA A 204 25.02 -17.81 -14.78
N GLU A 205 25.91 -18.15 -13.83
CA GLU A 205 27.28 -18.63 -14.07
C GLU A 205 28.14 -17.67 -14.93
N ILE A 206 27.93 -16.36 -14.77
CA ILE A 206 28.75 -15.34 -15.45
C ILE A 206 30.16 -15.33 -14.83
N ASN A 207 31.18 -15.54 -15.66
CA ASN A 207 32.57 -15.72 -15.21
C ASN A 207 33.42 -14.46 -15.45
N LYS A 208 33.30 -13.86 -16.64
CA LYS A 208 34.05 -12.66 -17.06
C LYS A 208 33.33 -11.40 -16.59
N ASN A 209 34.08 -10.42 -16.10
CA ASN A 209 33.56 -9.10 -15.69
C ASN A 209 32.42 -9.11 -14.66
N LYS A 210 32.24 -10.21 -13.93
CA LYS A 210 31.14 -10.45 -12.99
C LYS A 210 30.83 -9.27 -12.06
N LEU A 211 31.83 -8.77 -11.34
CA LEU A 211 31.66 -7.64 -10.42
C LEU A 211 31.21 -6.36 -11.14
N LYS A 212 31.66 -6.13 -12.38
CA LYS A 212 31.28 -4.94 -13.15
C LYS A 212 29.84 -5.03 -13.63
N ILE A 213 29.42 -6.21 -14.11
CA ILE A 213 28.04 -6.48 -14.51
C ILE A 213 27.10 -6.32 -13.33
N PHE A 214 27.53 -6.80 -12.14
CA PHE A 214 26.82 -6.57 -10.89
C PHE A 214 26.61 -5.08 -10.61
N LEU A 215 27.70 -4.30 -10.58
CA LEU A 215 27.61 -2.86 -10.29
C LEU A 215 26.76 -2.10 -11.32
N ILE A 216 26.89 -2.42 -12.61
CA ILE A 216 26.06 -1.83 -13.66
C ILE A 216 24.59 -2.20 -13.47
N SER A 217 24.31 -3.46 -13.09
CA SER A 217 22.94 -3.90 -12.84
C SER A 217 22.33 -3.16 -11.64
N CYS A 218 23.10 -2.94 -10.58
CA CYS A 218 22.65 -2.13 -9.45
C CYS A 218 22.38 -0.67 -9.87
N ILE A 219 23.27 -0.05 -10.66
CA ILE A 219 23.06 1.33 -11.15
C ILE A 219 21.81 1.41 -12.02
N ILE A 220 21.66 0.51 -13.00
CA ILE A 220 20.47 0.47 -13.86
C ILE A 220 19.21 0.24 -13.02
N PHE A 221 19.29 -0.62 -12.01
CA PHE A 221 18.18 -0.83 -11.07
C PHE A 221 17.86 0.44 -10.28
N CYS A 222 18.85 1.22 -9.86
CA CYS A 222 18.61 2.52 -9.22
C CYS A 222 18.00 3.56 -10.18
N VAL A 223 18.44 3.59 -11.44
CA VAL A 223 17.95 4.53 -12.47
C VAL A 223 16.52 4.22 -12.90
N PHE A 224 16.13 2.95 -12.90
CA PHE A 224 14.78 2.53 -13.28
C PHE A 224 13.76 2.60 -12.14
N ASP A 225 14.21 2.91 -10.92
CA ASP A 225 13.32 3.25 -9.80
C ASP A 225 12.56 4.55 -10.11
N GLY A 226 11.24 4.53 -9.93
CA GLY A 226 10.33 5.61 -10.30
C GLY A 226 9.98 5.67 -11.80
N ILE A 227 10.59 4.83 -12.64
CA ILE A 227 10.31 4.75 -14.10
C ILE A 227 9.49 3.49 -14.42
N PHE A 228 9.99 2.31 -14.05
CA PHE A 228 9.35 1.02 -14.36
C PHE A 228 8.75 0.32 -13.15
N TYR A 229 9.28 0.63 -11.97
CA TYR A 229 8.82 0.13 -10.68
C TYR A 229 9.16 1.17 -9.63
N LYS A 230 8.73 0.92 -8.39
CA LYS A 230 9.10 1.74 -7.24
C LYS A 230 9.56 0.86 -6.12
N PHE A 231 10.67 1.27 -5.53
CA PHE A 231 11.22 0.76 -4.29
C PHE A 231 10.10 0.48 -3.25
N ASP A 232 9.92 -0.79 -2.88
CA ASP A 232 8.84 -1.28 -1.96
C ASP A 232 9.06 -0.86 -0.48
N GLY A 233 10.23 -0.28 -0.16
CA GLY A 233 10.52 0.17 1.20
C GLY A 233 10.49 -0.92 2.25
N ARG A 234 10.32 -0.49 3.49
CA ARG A 234 10.20 -1.31 4.70
C ARG A 234 9.17 -2.43 4.58
N ARG A 235 8.14 -2.28 3.74
CA ARG A 235 7.15 -3.33 3.50
C ARG A 235 7.80 -4.54 2.80
N GLY A 236 8.78 -4.32 1.94
CA GLY A 236 9.49 -5.39 1.23
C GLY A 236 10.54 -6.14 2.05
N THR A 237 11.02 -5.59 3.17
CA THR A 237 12.23 -6.06 3.89
C THR A 237 12.28 -7.57 4.09
N SER A 238 11.26 -8.13 4.74
CA SER A 238 11.21 -9.56 5.08
C SER A 238 11.25 -10.43 3.83
N PHE A 239 10.37 -10.16 2.86
CA PHE A 239 10.25 -10.95 1.64
C PHE A 239 11.50 -10.93 0.77
N ILE A 240 12.14 -9.77 0.65
CA ILE A 240 13.34 -9.62 -0.17
C ILE A 240 14.53 -10.37 0.42
N ILE A 241 14.70 -10.31 1.74
CA ILE A 241 15.72 -11.12 2.43
C ILE A 241 15.42 -12.61 2.27
N GLN A 242 14.17 -13.03 2.44
CA GLN A 242 13.75 -14.42 2.28
C GLN A 242 14.00 -14.95 0.86
N LEU A 243 13.72 -14.15 -0.17
CA LEU A 243 14.00 -14.48 -1.56
C LEU A 243 15.51 -14.58 -1.81
N ALA A 244 16.32 -13.64 -1.30
CA ALA A 244 17.78 -13.68 -1.41
C ALA A 244 18.38 -14.94 -0.74
N LEU A 245 17.90 -15.29 0.46
CA LEU A 245 18.29 -16.51 1.16
C LEU A 245 17.93 -17.76 0.34
N THR A 246 16.73 -17.79 -0.26
CA THR A 246 16.27 -18.90 -1.10
C THR A 246 17.13 -19.07 -2.35
N LEU A 247 17.44 -17.98 -3.05
CA LEU A 247 18.34 -18.01 -4.22
C LEU A 247 19.75 -18.48 -3.82
N ARG A 248 20.26 -17.97 -2.68
CA ARG A 248 21.55 -18.41 -2.14
C ARG A 248 21.56 -19.90 -1.82
N PHE A 249 20.47 -20.45 -1.29
CA PHE A 249 20.34 -21.88 -1.02
C PHE A 249 20.51 -22.69 -2.31
N PHE A 250 19.75 -22.35 -3.36
CA PHE A 250 19.84 -23.08 -4.63
C PHE A 250 21.22 -22.96 -5.30
N ARG A 251 21.93 -21.84 -5.08
CA ARG A 251 23.32 -21.70 -5.54
C ARG A 251 24.28 -22.68 -4.86
N ILE A 252 24.16 -22.82 -3.53
CA ILE A 252 25.18 -23.50 -2.73
C ILE A 252 24.80 -24.93 -2.31
N ALA A 253 23.55 -25.37 -2.54
CA ALA A 253 23.05 -26.65 -2.06
C ALA A 253 23.93 -27.84 -2.47
N LYS A 254 24.42 -27.84 -3.71
CA LYS A 254 25.28 -28.89 -4.25
C LYS A 254 26.74 -28.76 -3.80
N THR A 255 27.26 -27.54 -3.74
CA THR A 255 28.69 -27.26 -3.53
C THR A 255 29.09 -27.13 -2.07
N GLN A 256 28.17 -26.66 -1.20
CA GLN A 256 28.43 -26.37 0.22
C GLN A 256 27.26 -26.85 1.10
N PRO A 257 27.02 -28.18 1.20
CA PRO A 257 25.82 -28.74 1.81
C PRO A 257 25.66 -28.41 3.31
N LYS A 258 26.76 -28.26 4.05
CA LYS A 258 26.71 -27.85 5.48
C LYS A 258 26.17 -26.43 5.65
N GLN A 259 26.58 -25.50 4.80
CA GLN A 259 26.06 -24.13 4.82
C GLN A 259 24.61 -24.11 4.33
N ALA A 260 24.28 -24.89 3.30
CA ALA A 260 22.92 -25.03 2.80
C ALA A 260 21.95 -25.55 3.87
N GLN A 261 22.39 -26.46 4.75
CA GLN A 261 21.58 -26.95 5.87
C GLN A 261 21.18 -25.83 6.83
N TRP A 262 22.13 -25.04 7.33
CA TRP A 262 21.82 -23.90 8.19
C TRP A 262 20.95 -22.86 7.49
N LEU A 263 21.21 -22.61 6.21
CA LEU A 263 20.42 -21.68 5.41
C LEU A 263 18.97 -22.16 5.25
N SER A 264 18.73 -23.46 5.03
CA SER A 264 17.37 -24.01 4.98
C SER A 264 16.63 -23.89 6.32
N VAL A 265 17.33 -24.02 7.46
CA VAL A 265 16.75 -23.77 8.79
C VAL A 265 16.37 -22.30 8.94
N LEU A 266 17.24 -21.37 8.54
CA LEU A 266 16.95 -19.93 8.59
C LEU A 266 15.77 -19.55 7.68
N ILE A 267 15.69 -20.12 6.48
CA ILE A 267 14.55 -19.91 5.58
C ILE A 267 13.26 -20.43 6.23
N GLY A 268 13.28 -21.64 6.79
CA GLY A 268 12.13 -22.19 7.53
C GLY A 268 11.70 -21.32 8.70
N ALA A 269 12.66 -20.90 9.53
CA ALA A 269 12.43 -20.02 10.68
C ALA A 269 11.81 -18.68 10.27
N SER A 270 12.24 -18.14 9.12
CA SER A 270 11.74 -16.86 8.63
C SER A 270 10.25 -16.87 8.27
N ILE A 271 9.65 -18.02 7.96
CA ILE A 271 8.24 -18.10 7.51
C ILE A 271 7.27 -17.66 8.62
N PRO A 272 7.24 -18.29 9.81
CA PRO A 272 6.43 -17.81 10.92
C PRO A 272 6.90 -16.44 11.43
N SER A 273 8.21 -16.16 11.44
CA SER A 273 8.72 -14.83 11.85
C SER A 273 8.19 -13.70 10.98
N SER A 274 7.99 -13.93 9.69
CA SER A 274 7.54 -12.92 8.73
C SER A 274 6.15 -12.38 9.09
N PHE A 275 5.26 -13.19 9.66
CA PHE A 275 3.94 -12.72 10.12
C PHE A 275 4.02 -11.75 11.31
N PHE A 276 5.10 -11.74 12.09
CA PHE A 276 5.30 -10.67 13.07
C PHE A 276 5.82 -9.39 12.42
N TYR A 277 6.50 -9.51 11.28
CA TYR A 277 7.05 -8.36 10.58
C TYR A 277 5.99 -7.71 9.68
N ILE A 278 5.46 -8.45 8.70
CA ILE A 278 4.48 -8.00 7.73
C ILE A 278 3.57 -9.14 7.21
N TYR A 279 2.25 -8.93 7.19
CA TYR A 279 1.24 -9.94 6.88
C TYR A 279 1.15 -10.28 5.39
N ASP A 280 1.02 -9.27 4.52
CA ASP A 280 0.81 -9.50 3.08
C ASP A 280 2.02 -10.17 2.42
N ARG A 281 3.24 -9.68 2.68
CA ARG A 281 4.45 -10.28 2.12
C ARG A 281 4.79 -11.64 2.72
N ALA A 282 4.42 -11.90 3.97
CA ALA A 282 4.56 -13.24 4.55
C ALA A 282 3.73 -14.27 3.77
N ILE A 283 2.47 -13.94 3.42
CA ILE A 283 1.63 -14.79 2.56
C ILE A 283 2.29 -14.99 1.19
N TYR A 284 2.87 -13.93 0.60
CA TYR A 284 3.53 -14.04 -0.69
C TYR A 284 4.73 -14.97 -0.64
N PHE A 285 5.52 -14.92 0.43
CA PHE A 285 6.64 -15.83 0.59
C PHE A 285 6.21 -17.28 0.81
N ILE A 286 5.05 -17.55 1.44
CA ILE A 286 4.52 -18.94 1.52
C ILE A 286 4.36 -19.53 0.12
N ALA A 287 3.81 -18.78 -0.84
CA ALA A 287 3.67 -19.26 -2.22
C ALA A 287 5.02 -19.58 -2.87
N VAL A 288 6.03 -18.74 -2.63
CA VAL A 288 7.41 -18.96 -3.09
C VAL A 288 8.01 -20.21 -2.43
N TYR A 289 7.85 -20.36 -1.11
CA TYR A 289 8.34 -21.50 -0.35
C TYR A 289 7.71 -22.83 -0.81
N LEU A 290 6.39 -22.85 -1.04
CA LEU A 290 5.69 -24.03 -1.55
C LEU A 290 6.18 -24.39 -2.95
N CYS A 291 6.32 -23.41 -3.84
CA CYS A 291 6.91 -23.64 -5.16
C CYS A 291 8.34 -24.16 -5.07
N ALA A 292 9.20 -23.53 -4.26
CA ALA A 292 10.58 -23.97 -4.06
C ALA A 292 10.64 -25.40 -3.49
N SER A 293 9.72 -25.76 -2.60
CA SER A 293 9.60 -27.11 -2.05
C SER A 293 9.21 -28.12 -3.11
N ILE A 294 8.22 -27.81 -3.97
CA ILE A 294 7.84 -28.65 -5.10
C ILE A 294 9.01 -28.80 -6.09
N LEU A 295 9.67 -27.70 -6.45
CA LEU A 295 10.83 -27.69 -7.34
C LEU A 295 11.98 -28.55 -6.77
N SER A 296 12.19 -28.51 -5.46
CA SER A 296 13.24 -29.28 -4.79
C SER A 296 13.08 -30.79 -4.98
N LEU A 297 11.85 -31.31 -5.18
CA LEU A 297 11.58 -32.74 -5.42
C LEU A 297 12.15 -33.23 -6.75
N PHE A 298 12.37 -32.32 -7.70
CA PHE A 298 12.95 -32.63 -9.01
C PHE A 298 14.48 -32.55 -9.01
N LEU A 299 15.09 -32.04 -7.94
CA LEU A 299 16.54 -31.92 -7.80
C LEU A 299 17.17 -33.24 -7.31
N ASP A 300 18.46 -33.20 -6.97
CA ASP A 300 19.14 -34.35 -6.37
C ASP A 300 18.61 -34.63 -4.96
N LYS A 301 18.52 -35.91 -4.60
CA LYS A 301 17.93 -36.39 -3.34
C LYS A 301 18.53 -35.70 -2.11
N LYS A 302 19.83 -35.38 -2.14
CA LYS A 302 20.53 -34.72 -1.03
C LYS A 302 20.02 -33.28 -0.86
N THR A 303 19.97 -32.51 -1.93
CA THR A 303 19.40 -31.15 -1.92
C THR A 303 17.95 -31.14 -1.44
N THR A 304 17.12 -32.07 -1.93
CA THR A 304 15.71 -32.20 -1.49
C THR A 304 15.61 -32.44 0.01
N ILE A 305 16.39 -33.38 0.55
CA ILE A 305 16.37 -33.71 1.98
C ILE A 305 16.82 -32.52 2.83
N ILE A 306 17.89 -31.83 2.41
CA ILE A 306 18.39 -30.65 3.13
C ILE A 306 17.30 -29.57 3.17
N TRP A 307 16.70 -29.25 2.01
CA TRP A 307 15.65 -28.23 1.92
C TRP A 307 14.46 -28.56 2.82
N LEU A 308 13.85 -29.73 2.65
CA LEU A 308 12.61 -30.09 3.35
C LEU A 308 12.84 -30.26 4.85
N ARG A 309 13.91 -30.96 5.27
CA ARG A 309 14.18 -31.16 6.71
C ARG A 309 14.57 -29.87 7.39
N GLY A 310 15.47 -29.09 6.80
CA GLY A 310 15.94 -27.85 7.42
C GLY A 310 14.82 -26.83 7.55
N THR A 311 14.02 -26.63 6.49
CA THR A 311 12.90 -25.68 6.56
C THR A 311 11.84 -26.13 7.57
N LEU A 312 11.51 -27.42 7.64
CA LEU A 312 10.60 -27.95 8.65
C LEU A 312 11.10 -27.71 10.09
N ILE A 313 12.39 -27.95 10.36
CA ILE A 313 13.01 -27.69 11.66
C ILE A 313 12.91 -26.19 12.02
N GLY A 314 13.17 -25.30 11.07
CA GLY A 314 13.06 -23.87 11.27
C GLY A 314 11.63 -23.42 11.61
N ILE A 315 10.65 -23.88 10.84
CA ILE A 315 9.23 -23.57 11.04
C ILE A 315 8.78 -24.01 12.43
N ILE A 316 9.04 -25.27 12.80
CA ILE A 316 8.64 -25.83 14.09
C ILE A 316 9.29 -25.08 15.25
N SER A 317 10.61 -24.86 15.17
CA SER A 317 11.37 -24.18 16.23
C SER A 317 10.83 -22.79 16.51
N VAL A 318 10.66 -21.95 15.48
CA VAL A 318 10.15 -20.59 15.68
C VAL A 318 8.70 -20.58 16.10
N THR A 319 7.86 -21.46 15.56
CA THR A 319 6.44 -21.53 15.97
C THR A 319 6.31 -21.85 17.46
N ILE A 320 7.07 -22.84 17.95
CA ILE A 320 7.10 -23.20 19.38
C ILE A 320 7.61 -22.01 20.21
N ILE A 321 8.71 -21.38 19.81
CA ILE A 321 9.28 -20.21 20.50
C ILE A 321 8.23 -19.09 20.57
N SER A 322 7.59 -18.75 19.44
CA SER A 322 6.56 -17.73 19.39
C SER A 322 5.37 -18.02 20.32
N ILE A 323 4.91 -19.28 20.39
CA ILE A 323 3.84 -19.68 21.30
C ILE A 323 4.27 -19.56 22.76
N ILE A 324 5.51 -19.94 23.10
CA ILE A 324 6.05 -19.84 24.46
C ILE A 324 6.15 -18.38 24.91
N PHE A 325 6.65 -17.48 24.05
CA PHE A 325 6.89 -16.08 24.41
C PHE A 325 5.64 -15.20 24.37
N LEU A 326 4.73 -15.42 23.43
CA LEU A 326 3.55 -14.56 23.25
C LEU A 326 2.25 -15.16 23.79
N GLY A 327 2.20 -16.48 23.98
CA GLY A 327 0.98 -17.20 24.30
C GLY A 327 0.09 -17.46 23.09
N PHE A 328 -0.71 -18.53 23.17
CA PHE A 328 -1.56 -18.98 22.07
C PHE A 328 -2.60 -17.94 21.63
N GLU A 329 -3.18 -17.19 22.56
CA GLU A 329 -4.23 -16.20 22.27
C GLU A 329 -3.73 -15.07 21.36
N GLN A 330 -2.51 -14.56 21.60
CA GLN A 330 -1.92 -13.47 20.80
C GLN A 330 -1.52 -13.96 19.41
N ILE A 331 -1.02 -15.20 19.30
CA ILE A 331 -0.77 -15.85 18.00
C ILE A 331 -2.07 -16.01 17.21
N ASN A 332 -3.13 -16.48 17.87
CA ASN A 332 -4.44 -16.62 17.25
C ASN A 332 -5.03 -15.27 16.82
N ALA A 333 -4.77 -14.19 17.56
CA ALA A 333 -5.14 -12.84 17.18
C ALA A 333 -4.42 -12.38 15.91
N ILE A 334 -3.11 -12.62 15.80
CA ILE A 334 -2.34 -12.32 14.57
C ILE A 334 -2.93 -13.09 13.37
N ILE A 335 -3.20 -14.39 13.53
CA ILE A 335 -3.83 -15.20 12.48
C ILE A 335 -5.21 -14.62 12.10
N SER A 336 -6.01 -14.23 13.10
CA SER A 336 -7.33 -13.63 12.87
C SER A 336 -7.24 -12.31 12.11
N GLN A 337 -6.22 -11.49 12.36
CA GLN A 337 -5.95 -10.27 11.60
C GLN A 337 -5.55 -10.58 10.15
N VAL A 338 -4.68 -11.57 9.92
CA VAL A 338 -4.31 -12.01 8.57
C VAL A 338 -5.55 -12.48 7.79
N LEU A 339 -6.44 -13.25 8.45
CA LEU A 339 -7.70 -13.69 7.86
C LEU A 339 -8.67 -12.52 7.61
N TYR A 340 -8.72 -11.53 8.51
CA TYR A 340 -9.50 -10.31 8.33
C TYR A 340 -9.06 -9.56 7.06
N TRP A 341 -7.76 -9.34 6.89
CA TRP A 341 -7.21 -8.68 5.71
C TRP A 341 -7.40 -9.51 4.43
N GLY A 342 -7.25 -10.84 4.50
CA GLY A 342 -7.57 -11.72 3.38
C GLY A 342 -9.04 -11.68 2.97
N LYS A 343 -9.95 -11.52 3.94
CA LYS A 343 -11.40 -11.49 3.70
C LYS A 343 -11.87 -10.12 3.20
N TYR A 344 -11.45 -9.03 3.83
CA TYR A 344 -12.01 -7.69 3.60
C TYR A 344 -11.05 -6.72 2.92
N GLY A 345 -9.74 -6.90 3.04
CA GLY A 345 -8.73 -5.92 2.60
C GLY A 345 -8.92 -5.46 1.16
N ARG A 346 -9.13 -6.40 0.23
CA ARG A 346 -9.37 -6.07 -1.18
C ARG A 346 -10.61 -5.23 -1.43
N TYR A 347 -11.66 -5.37 -0.62
CA TYR A 347 -12.88 -4.57 -0.76
C TYR A 347 -12.68 -3.19 -0.14
N ILE A 348 -11.89 -3.10 0.94
CA ILE A 348 -11.64 -1.84 1.66
C ILE A 348 -10.88 -0.84 0.78
N SER A 349 -9.87 -1.32 0.03
CA SER A 349 -8.92 -0.50 -0.73
C SER A 349 -9.04 -0.60 -2.25
N PHE A 350 -10.11 -1.22 -2.77
CA PHE A 350 -10.24 -1.49 -4.20
C PHE A 350 -10.19 -0.22 -5.03
N ILE A 351 -9.33 -0.22 -6.06
CA ILE A 351 -9.35 0.72 -7.18
C ILE A 351 -9.26 -0.13 -8.45
N PRO A 352 -10.21 -0.02 -9.39
CA PRO A 352 -10.25 -0.86 -10.58
C PRO A 352 -9.08 -0.58 -11.52
N LEU A 353 -8.61 -1.61 -12.21
CA LEU A 353 -7.59 -1.48 -13.25
C LEU A 353 -8.07 -0.48 -14.33
N PRO A 354 -7.28 0.57 -14.62
CA PRO A 354 -7.62 1.49 -15.70
C PRO A 354 -7.67 0.76 -17.04
N PRO A 355 -8.35 1.34 -18.05
CA PRO A 355 -8.28 0.82 -19.41
C PRO A 355 -6.83 0.62 -19.87
N LEU A 356 -6.57 -0.51 -20.52
CA LEU A 356 -5.28 -0.80 -21.13
C LEU A 356 -5.16 0.06 -22.38
N GLU A 357 -4.23 0.99 -22.34
CA GLU A 357 -3.93 1.97 -23.38
C GLU A 357 -2.44 1.94 -23.69
N LEU A 358 -2.05 2.49 -24.84
CA LEU A 358 -0.64 2.68 -25.21
C LEU A 358 -0.07 4.01 -24.67
N SER A 359 -0.66 4.57 -23.61
CA SER A 359 -0.14 5.73 -22.89
C SER A 359 0.98 5.32 -21.94
N TRP A 360 1.95 6.22 -21.68
CA TRP A 360 3.06 5.98 -20.75
C TRP A 360 2.59 5.51 -19.37
N THR A 361 1.53 6.13 -18.86
CA THR A 361 0.90 5.79 -17.58
C THR A 361 0.27 4.40 -17.59
N SER A 362 -0.32 3.95 -18.70
CA SER A 362 -0.89 2.61 -18.79
C SER A 362 0.20 1.53 -18.84
N GLN A 363 1.37 1.82 -19.44
CA GLN A 363 2.47 0.83 -19.57
C GLN A 363 2.94 0.27 -18.23
N THR A 364 2.94 1.09 -17.18
CA THR A 364 3.37 0.69 -15.84
C THR A 364 2.46 -0.37 -15.21
N PHE A 365 1.21 -0.49 -15.67
CA PHE A 365 0.25 -1.50 -15.20
C PHE A 365 0.41 -2.84 -15.92
N TRP A 366 0.80 -2.83 -17.19
CA TRP A 366 0.71 -4.01 -18.04
C TRP A 366 2.06 -4.59 -18.46
N LEU A 367 3.15 -3.82 -18.42
CA LEU A 367 4.48 -4.30 -18.84
C LEU A 367 4.95 -5.53 -18.05
N SER A 368 4.67 -5.57 -16.75
CA SER A 368 5.02 -6.73 -15.92
C SER A 368 4.23 -7.98 -16.31
N MET A 369 2.92 -7.83 -16.56
CA MET A 369 2.09 -8.96 -17.01
C MET A 369 2.53 -9.44 -18.40
N PHE A 370 2.94 -8.53 -19.29
CA PHE A 370 3.49 -8.85 -20.61
C PHE A 370 4.77 -9.69 -20.50
N PHE A 371 5.72 -9.28 -19.65
CA PHE A 371 6.95 -10.05 -19.42
C PHE A 371 6.66 -11.43 -18.82
N GLN A 372 5.77 -11.51 -17.85
CA GLN A 372 5.35 -12.80 -17.24
C GLN A 372 4.70 -13.72 -18.28
N SER A 373 3.82 -13.19 -19.13
CA SER A 373 3.19 -13.92 -20.23
C SER A 373 4.23 -14.44 -21.23
N GLY A 374 5.20 -13.61 -21.64
CA GLY A 374 6.29 -14.04 -22.52
C GLY A 374 7.14 -15.16 -21.92
N VAL A 375 7.40 -15.12 -20.61
CA VAL A 375 8.11 -16.19 -19.89
C VAL A 375 7.28 -17.48 -19.85
N LEU A 376 5.97 -17.39 -19.65
CA LEU A 376 5.09 -18.57 -19.72
C LEU A 376 5.10 -19.20 -21.12
N VAL A 377 5.03 -18.39 -22.19
CA VAL A 377 5.17 -18.88 -23.57
C VAL A 377 6.49 -19.65 -23.73
N TYR A 378 7.60 -19.06 -23.25
CA TYR A 378 8.92 -19.70 -23.29
C TYR A 378 8.90 -21.06 -22.57
N LEU A 379 8.36 -21.13 -21.35
CA LEU A 379 8.30 -22.35 -20.56
C LEU A 379 7.46 -23.44 -21.23
N ILE A 380 6.33 -23.10 -21.84
CA ILE A 380 5.50 -24.08 -22.57
C ILE A 380 6.23 -24.63 -23.80
N LEU A 381 6.88 -23.75 -24.57
CA LEU A 381 7.65 -24.18 -25.75
C LEU A 381 8.83 -25.06 -25.34
N ASP A 382 9.54 -24.72 -24.26
CA ASP A 382 10.62 -25.56 -23.77
C ASP A 382 10.11 -26.91 -23.25
N PHE A 383 8.96 -26.95 -22.58
CA PHE A 383 8.33 -28.20 -22.15
C PHE A 383 7.98 -29.11 -23.33
N LYS A 384 7.46 -28.55 -24.43
CA LYS A 384 7.22 -29.27 -25.69
C LYS A 384 8.53 -29.79 -26.29
N ASN A 385 9.59 -28.98 -26.29
CA ASN A 385 10.91 -29.38 -26.77
C ASN A 385 11.59 -30.45 -25.91
N GLN A 386 11.16 -30.63 -24.67
CA GLN A 386 11.57 -31.73 -23.78
C GLN A 386 10.66 -32.97 -23.92
N GLU A 387 9.90 -33.08 -25.02
CA GLU A 387 8.98 -34.20 -25.28
C GLU A 387 7.95 -34.39 -24.15
N LEU A 388 7.53 -33.29 -23.51
CA LEU A 388 6.60 -33.29 -22.37
C LEU A 388 7.12 -34.06 -21.14
N LYS A 389 8.43 -34.28 -21.03
CA LYS A 389 9.06 -34.90 -19.85
C LYS A 389 9.24 -33.86 -18.75
N LEU A 390 8.47 -34.00 -17.68
CA LEU A 390 8.43 -33.02 -16.58
C LEU A 390 9.77 -32.84 -15.86
N ARG A 391 10.47 -33.93 -15.53
CA ARG A 391 11.69 -33.84 -14.71
C ARG A 391 12.85 -33.09 -15.41
N PRO A 392 13.25 -33.42 -16.65
CA PRO A 392 14.27 -32.65 -17.37
C PRO A 392 13.88 -31.18 -17.57
N PHE A 393 12.60 -30.93 -17.88
CA PHE A 393 12.06 -29.58 -18.04
C PHE A 393 12.20 -28.74 -16.75
N VAL A 394 11.75 -29.28 -15.62
CA VAL A 394 11.83 -28.58 -14.33
C VAL A 394 13.28 -28.36 -13.94
N GLN A 395 14.14 -29.36 -14.07
CA GLN A 395 15.57 -29.24 -13.72
C GLN A 395 16.27 -28.14 -14.54
N LYS A 396 15.93 -27.99 -15.83
CA LYS A 396 16.46 -26.94 -16.69
C LYS A 396 15.92 -25.55 -16.34
N ASN A 397 14.63 -25.45 -16.01
CA ASN A 397 13.93 -24.17 -15.83
C ASN A 397 13.68 -23.79 -14.36
N THR A 398 14.31 -24.49 -13.40
CA THR A 398 14.03 -24.35 -11.96
C THR A 398 14.04 -22.89 -11.50
N LEU A 399 15.06 -22.11 -11.88
CA LEU A 399 15.20 -20.72 -11.45
C LEU A 399 14.22 -19.76 -12.13
N ILE A 400 13.90 -19.99 -13.41
CA ILE A 400 12.89 -19.20 -14.13
C ILE A 400 11.52 -19.40 -13.49
N ILE A 401 11.16 -20.65 -13.19
CA ILE A 401 9.91 -20.97 -12.49
C ILE A 401 9.90 -20.35 -11.09
N LEU A 402 11.01 -20.48 -10.34
CA LEU A 402 11.15 -19.91 -9.00
C LEU A 402 11.02 -18.38 -8.96
N LEU A 403 11.45 -17.66 -10.00
CA LEU A 403 11.33 -16.20 -10.10
C LEU A 403 9.98 -15.74 -10.68
N LEU A 404 9.31 -16.58 -11.48
CA LEU A 404 7.99 -16.29 -12.03
C LEU A 404 6.90 -16.28 -10.94
N ILE A 405 6.97 -17.19 -9.96
CA ILE A 405 6.01 -17.23 -8.84
C ILE A 405 5.98 -15.93 -8.02
N PRO A 406 7.10 -15.44 -7.45
CA PRO A 406 7.09 -14.21 -6.70
C PRO A 406 6.68 -13.02 -7.59
N ALA A 407 7.06 -13.00 -8.87
CA ALA A 407 6.60 -11.96 -9.81
C ALA A 407 5.07 -11.96 -10.00
N SER A 408 4.46 -13.14 -10.09
CA SER A 408 3.01 -13.29 -10.27
C SER A 408 2.24 -12.95 -8.99
N VAL A 409 2.74 -13.40 -7.83
CA VAL A 409 2.07 -13.15 -6.55
C VAL A 409 2.16 -11.69 -6.13
N TYR A 410 3.26 -10.99 -6.43
CA TYR A 410 3.39 -9.56 -6.17
C TYR A 410 2.42 -8.70 -7.02
N MET A 411 1.97 -9.18 -8.18
CA MET A 411 0.95 -8.47 -8.97
C MET A 411 -0.36 -8.27 -8.22
N ARG A 412 -0.61 -9.05 -7.16
CA ARG A 412 -1.76 -8.84 -6.26
C ARG A 412 -1.83 -7.41 -5.73
N ILE A 413 -0.70 -6.73 -5.47
CA ILE A 413 -0.69 -5.33 -5.01
C ILE A 413 -1.41 -4.43 -6.02
N THR A 414 -1.04 -4.57 -7.30
CA THR A 414 -1.65 -3.82 -8.40
C THR A 414 -3.11 -4.21 -8.58
N LEU A 415 -3.44 -5.50 -8.53
CA LEU A 415 -4.78 -5.99 -8.81
C LEU A 415 -5.79 -5.69 -7.68
N ASP A 416 -5.35 -5.66 -6.43
CA ASP A 416 -6.21 -5.27 -5.29
C ASP A 416 -6.35 -3.72 -5.21
N ARG A 417 -5.42 -2.95 -5.79
CA ARG A 417 -5.47 -1.47 -5.83
C ARG A 417 -4.68 -0.93 -7.04
N SER A 418 -5.37 -0.58 -8.12
CA SER A 418 -4.75 -0.16 -9.39
C SER A 418 -4.48 1.35 -9.50
N ASP A 419 -3.77 1.93 -8.54
CA ASP A 419 -3.13 3.24 -8.71
C ASP A 419 -1.67 3.12 -9.12
N ILE A 420 -1.08 4.23 -9.61
CA ILE A 420 0.30 4.25 -10.13
C ILE A 420 1.31 3.77 -9.08
N GLY A 421 1.13 4.14 -7.81
CA GLY A 421 2.05 3.74 -6.73
C GLY A 421 2.04 2.23 -6.51
N HIS A 422 0.86 1.64 -6.44
CA HIS A 422 0.68 0.20 -6.24
C HIS A 422 1.07 -0.62 -7.47
N ALA A 423 0.84 -0.10 -8.68
CA ALA A 423 1.31 -0.71 -9.93
C ALA A 423 2.84 -0.84 -9.95
N TYR A 424 3.54 0.23 -9.59
CA TYR A 424 4.99 0.23 -9.48
C TYR A 424 5.54 -0.77 -8.46
N HIS A 425 4.86 -0.94 -7.32
CA HIS A 425 5.25 -1.95 -6.33
C HIS A 425 4.99 -3.37 -6.83
N GLY A 426 3.89 -3.62 -7.55
CA GLY A 426 3.61 -4.92 -8.18
C GLY A 426 4.61 -5.30 -9.26
N ALA A 427 5.11 -4.30 -10.01
CA ALA A 427 6.06 -4.50 -11.09
C ALA A 427 7.47 -4.93 -10.62
N LEU A 428 7.88 -4.49 -9.42
CA LEU A 428 9.23 -4.62 -8.88
C LEU A 428 9.83 -6.03 -8.99
N ILE A 429 9.09 -7.07 -8.59
CA ILE A 429 9.63 -8.43 -8.54
C ILE A 429 9.80 -9.01 -9.95
N THR A 430 8.97 -8.57 -10.90
CA THR A 430 9.12 -8.96 -12.31
C THR A 430 10.45 -8.47 -12.88
N THR A 431 10.99 -7.35 -12.39
CA THR A 431 12.31 -6.84 -12.78
C THR A 431 13.42 -7.86 -12.51
N PHE A 432 13.39 -8.59 -11.38
CA PHE A 432 14.40 -9.62 -11.09
C PHE A 432 14.34 -10.79 -12.06
N LEU A 433 13.13 -11.19 -12.47
CA LEU A 433 12.95 -12.20 -13.52
C LEU A 433 13.54 -11.72 -14.85
N VAL A 434 13.22 -10.49 -15.27
CA VAL A 434 13.74 -9.90 -16.52
C VAL A 434 15.27 -9.78 -16.48
N ILE A 435 15.84 -9.29 -15.38
CA ILE A 435 17.30 -9.18 -15.21
C ILE A 435 17.96 -10.57 -15.29
N TYR A 436 17.38 -11.59 -14.67
CA TYR A 436 17.91 -12.95 -14.76
C TYR A 436 17.92 -13.48 -16.21
N LEU A 437 16.85 -13.23 -16.98
CA LEU A 437 16.82 -13.57 -18.40
C LEU A 437 17.89 -12.82 -19.21
N ILE A 438 18.11 -11.55 -18.91
CA ILE A 438 19.19 -10.75 -19.52
C ILE A 438 20.55 -11.37 -19.19
N TYR A 439 20.78 -11.84 -17.96
CA TYR A 439 22.01 -12.53 -17.59
C TYR A 439 22.21 -13.85 -18.34
N LEU A 440 21.14 -14.64 -18.55
CA LEU A 440 21.23 -15.85 -19.37
C LEU A 440 21.57 -15.54 -20.83
N VAL A 441 20.96 -14.50 -21.40
CA VAL A 441 21.29 -14.01 -22.76
C VAL A 441 22.75 -13.55 -22.81
N TYR A 442 23.19 -12.79 -21.82
CA TYR A 442 24.58 -12.35 -21.70
C TYR A 442 25.54 -13.54 -21.67
N LYS A 443 25.27 -14.51 -20.79
CA LYS A 443 26.09 -15.71 -20.63
C LYS A 443 26.24 -16.49 -21.93
N HIS A 444 25.14 -16.74 -22.65
CA HIS A 444 25.16 -17.63 -23.80
C HIS A 444 25.50 -16.94 -25.13
N GLN A 445 25.13 -15.67 -25.30
CA GLN A 445 25.27 -14.97 -26.59
C GLN A 445 26.38 -13.92 -26.60
N ILE A 446 26.70 -13.32 -25.45
CA ILE A 446 27.57 -12.14 -25.38
C ILE A 446 28.94 -12.51 -24.81
N GLU A 447 29.01 -13.15 -23.64
CA GLU A 447 30.25 -13.51 -22.94
C GLU A 447 31.28 -14.27 -23.81
N PRO A 448 30.89 -15.25 -24.66
CA PRO A 448 31.83 -15.97 -25.52
C PRO A 448 32.49 -15.08 -26.58
N GLN A 449 31.87 -13.95 -26.91
CA GLN A 449 32.26 -13.10 -28.02
C GLN A 449 33.00 -11.84 -27.58
N LEU A 450 33.04 -11.55 -26.28
CA LEU A 450 33.72 -10.38 -25.72
C LEU A 450 35.22 -10.31 -26.08
N SER A 451 35.89 -11.43 -26.33
CA SER A 451 37.29 -11.43 -26.76
C SER A 451 37.52 -10.99 -28.20
N GLN A 452 36.46 -10.80 -29.00
CA GLN A 452 36.53 -10.45 -30.43
C GLN A 452 36.06 -9.02 -30.73
N LEU A 453 35.69 -8.25 -29.69
CA LEU A 453 35.04 -6.94 -29.84
C LEU A 453 36.00 -5.81 -29.45
N ASN A 454 36.72 -5.24 -30.44
CA ASN A 454 37.45 -3.99 -30.23
C ASN A 454 36.47 -2.81 -30.29
N ILE A 455 36.53 -1.94 -29.26
CA ILE A 455 35.71 -0.74 -29.13
C ILE A 455 36.51 0.44 -29.68
N THR A 456 35.91 1.28 -30.52
CA THR A 456 36.58 2.49 -30.99
C THR A 456 36.59 3.57 -29.90
N PRO A 457 37.57 4.49 -29.89
CA PRO A 457 37.61 5.59 -28.92
C PRO A 457 36.30 6.41 -28.87
N ILE A 458 35.67 6.63 -30.02
CA ILE A 458 34.39 7.35 -30.14
C ILE A 458 33.27 6.65 -29.34
N GLN A 459 33.18 5.33 -29.43
CA GLN A 459 32.17 4.54 -28.69
C GLN A 459 32.41 4.60 -27.18
N GLN A 460 33.68 4.67 -26.75
CA GLN A 460 34.03 4.84 -25.34
C GLN A 460 33.60 6.23 -24.85
N SER A 461 33.94 7.29 -25.58
CA SER A 461 33.55 8.67 -25.25
C SER A 461 32.03 8.84 -25.21
N LEU A 462 31.30 8.29 -26.18
CA LEU A 462 29.84 8.33 -26.22
C LEU A 462 29.23 7.67 -24.97
N THR A 463 29.81 6.57 -24.49
CA THR A 463 29.27 5.91 -23.31
C THR A 463 29.57 6.67 -22.03
N VAL A 464 30.77 7.21 -21.89
CA VAL A 464 31.11 8.07 -20.76
C VAL A 464 30.14 9.25 -20.71
N LEU A 465 29.82 9.85 -21.86
CA LEU A 465 28.81 10.90 -21.96
C LEU A 465 27.42 10.42 -21.51
N ILE A 466 26.94 9.27 -22.02
CA ILE A 466 25.63 8.71 -21.62
C ILE A 466 25.57 8.49 -20.10
N LEU A 467 26.64 7.98 -19.50
CA LEU A 467 26.68 7.76 -18.05
C LEU A 467 26.74 9.05 -17.26
N ILE A 468 27.49 10.05 -17.73
CA ILE A 468 27.46 11.39 -17.13
C ILE A 468 26.05 11.96 -17.19
N VAL A 469 25.36 11.85 -18.32
CA VAL A 469 23.97 12.30 -18.46
C VAL A 469 23.09 11.56 -17.45
N ILE A 470 23.14 10.23 -17.38
CA ILE A 470 22.37 9.44 -16.41
C ILE A 470 22.65 9.89 -14.96
N ILE A 471 23.92 10.10 -14.61
CA ILE A 471 24.33 10.56 -13.27
C ILE A 471 23.78 11.95 -12.95
N LEU A 472 23.81 12.86 -13.93
CA LEU A 472 23.32 14.24 -13.78
C LEU A 472 21.78 14.31 -13.75
N THR A 473 21.09 13.39 -14.42
CA THR A 473 19.63 13.39 -14.49
C THR A 473 18.97 12.66 -13.32
N GLU A 474 19.64 11.68 -12.71
CA GLU A 474 19.08 10.88 -11.61
C GLU A 474 19.34 11.55 -10.25
N PRO A 475 18.32 12.14 -9.59
CA PRO A 475 18.52 12.91 -8.36
C PRO A 475 19.08 12.08 -7.20
N GLY A 476 18.85 10.76 -7.20
CA GLY A 476 19.43 9.84 -6.23
C GLY A 476 20.96 9.84 -6.26
N PHE A 477 21.61 10.10 -7.40
CA PHE A 477 23.07 10.13 -7.54
C PHE A 477 23.74 11.47 -7.17
N ASN A 478 22.99 12.41 -6.59
CA ASN A 478 23.55 13.70 -6.17
C ASN A 478 24.43 13.59 -4.90
N ILE A 479 25.76 13.59 -5.10
CA ILE A 479 26.76 13.44 -4.03
C ILE A 479 26.68 14.59 -3.01
N VAL A 480 26.48 15.83 -3.47
CA VAL A 480 26.41 17.01 -2.60
C VAL A 480 25.21 16.92 -1.66
N LYS A 481 24.04 16.51 -2.18
CA LYS A 481 22.83 16.27 -1.38
C LYS A 481 23.06 15.16 -0.35
N SER A 482 23.71 14.07 -0.75
CA SER A 482 24.01 12.95 0.15
C SER A 482 24.95 13.38 1.29
N PHE A 483 26.00 14.14 0.98
CA PHE A 483 26.90 14.66 2.00
C PHE A 483 26.16 15.58 2.97
N LYS A 484 25.33 16.50 2.45
CA LYS A 484 24.49 17.39 3.27
C LYS A 484 23.55 16.61 4.20
N ASN A 485 22.88 15.56 3.70
CA ASN A 485 21.99 14.73 4.52
C ASN A 485 22.74 14.05 5.68
N LEU A 486 23.97 13.58 5.44
CA LEU A 486 24.78 12.95 6.48
C LEU A 486 25.31 13.95 7.52
N THR A 487 25.82 15.10 7.07
CA THR A 487 26.38 16.10 7.98
C THR A 487 25.32 16.76 8.85
N GLN A 488 24.09 16.90 8.34
CA GLN A 488 22.96 17.46 9.09
C GLN A 488 22.22 16.42 9.96
N LEU A 489 22.60 15.14 9.89
CA LEU A 489 21.88 14.07 10.60
C LEU A 489 21.85 14.27 12.13
N PRO A 490 22.96 14.62 12.82
CA PRO A 490 22.92 14.83 14.27
C PRO A 490 21.93 15.94 14.69
N ASP A 491 21.90 17.04 13.95
CA ASP A 491 20.98 18.16 14.18
C ASP A 491 19.53 17.74 13.89
N ALA A 492 19.32 17.01 12.79
CA ALA A 492 18.01 16.51 12.40
C ALA A 492 17.41 15.53 13.42
N LEU A 493 18.23 14.67 14.03
CA LEU A 493 17.80 13.74 15.08
C LEU A 493 17.50 14.44 16.41
N SER A 494 18.02 15.65 16.58
CA SER A 494 17.81 16.47 17.77
C SER A 494 16.64 17.45 17.61
N THR A 495 15.87 17.35 16.51
CA THR A 495 14.72 18.24 16.27
C THR A 495 13.53 17.87 17.19
N PRO A 496 13.01 18.81 18.01
CA PRO A 496 11.81 18.61 18.83
C PRO A 496 10.59 18.16 18.05
N ASN A 497 9.81 17.23 18.60
CA ASN A 497 8.55 16.78 17.99
C ASN A 497 7.64 17.96 17.62
N GLN A 498 7.57 18.98 18.47
CA GLN A 498 6.77 20.19 18.26
C GLN A 498 7.12 20.92 16.96
N GLU A 499 8.41 21.04 16.65
CA GLU A 499 8.89 21.74 15.45
C GLU A 499 8.60 20.94 14.16
N LEU A 500 8.39 19.63 14.30
CA LEU A 500 8.00 18.76 13.19
C LEU A 500 6.50 18.76 12.94
N LEU A 501 5.66 19.30 13.82
CA LEU A 501 4.22 19.31 13.63
C LEU A 501 3.78 20.49 12.76
N LYS A 502 2.73 20.28 11.97
CA LYS A 502 2.02 21.39 11.34
C LYS A 502 1.38 22.28 12.42
N PRO A 503 1.27 23.60 12.21
CA PRO A 503 0.72 24.53 13.20
C PRO A 503 -0.68 24.16 13.69
N ASP A 504 -1.56 23.69 12.81
CA ASP A 504 -2.92 23.26 13.14
C ASP A 504 -2.97 22.03 14.07
N TYR A 505 -2.12 21.04 13.81
CA TYR A 505 -1.97 19.87 14.70
C TYR A 505 -1.38 20.26 16.05
N LEU A 506 -0.36 21.12 16.07
CA LEU A 506 0.28 21.58 17.29
C LEU A 506 -0.70 22.35 18.17
N GLU A 507 -1.50 23.25 17.59
CA GLU A 507 -2.52 24.02 18.31
C GLU A 507 -3.64 23.13 18.84
N ALA A 508 -4.16 22.23 18.01
CA ALA A 508 -5.18 21.27 18.42
C ALA A 508 -4.69 20.35 19.54
N TRP A 509 -3.47 19.83 19.43
CA TRP A 509 -2.85 19.02 20.48
C TRP A 509 -2.70 19.81 21.79
N ASN A 510 -2.10 21.00 21.74
CA ASN A 510 -1.88 21.83 22.94
C ASN A 510 -3.20 22.20 23.63
N THR A 511 -4.25 22.47 22.85
CA THR A 511 -5.55 22.89 23.38
C THR A 511 -6.31 21.74 24.04
N LEU A 512 -6.26 20.53 23.47
CA LEU A 512 -7.05 19.39 23.95
C LEU A 512 -6.29 18.46 24.90
N LYS A 513 -4.95 18.53 24.92
CA LYS A 513 -4.10 17.66 25.75
C LYS A 513 -4.53 17.63 27.23
N PRO A 514 -4.79 18.75 27.93
CA PRO A 514 -5.16 18.72 29.35
C PRO A 514 -6.46 17.95 29.65
N GLU A 515 -7.39 17.93 28.69
CA GLU A 515 -8.66 17.20 28.83
C GLU A 515 -8.50 15.73 28.43
N ILE A 516 -7.75 15.46 27.35
CA ILE A 516 -7.53 14.08 26.85
C ILE A 516 -6.61 13.28 27.78
N GLU A 517 -5.68 13.91 28.49
CA GLU A 517 -4.84 13.24 29.49
C GLU A 517 -5.66 12.57 30.62
N GLN A 518 -6.86 13.07 30.89
CA GLN A 518 -7.77 12.51 31.90
C GLN A 518 -8.53 11.26 31.41
N GLN A 519 -8.50 10.99 30.11
CA GLN A 519 -9.14 9.83 29.50
C GLN A 519 -8.19 8.63 29.49
N SER A 520 -8.72 7.41 29.61
CA SER A 520 -7.91 6.17 29.53
C SER A 520 -7.50 5.82 28.10
N CYS A 521 -8.26 6.28 27.11
CA CYS A 521 -8.06 6.02 25.70
C CYS A 521 -8.52 7.24 24.88
N PHE A 522 -8.15 7.27 23.61
CA PHE A 522 -8.64 8.27 22.65
C PHE A 522 -9.29 7.58 21.46
N PHE A 523 -10.22 8.26 20.76
CA PHE A 523 -10.76 7.76 19.51
C PHE A 523 -10.86 8.89 18.48
N THR A 524 -10.53 8.57 17.23
CA THR A 524 -10.68 9.50 16.13
C THR A 524 -11.34 8.83 14.94
N LEU A 525 -12.27 9.56 14.31
CA LEU A 525 -12.85 9.17 13.04
C LEU A 525 -11.98 9.64 11.87
N THR A 526 -10.94 10.46 12.10
CA THR A 526 -10.04 10.93 11.04
C THR A 526 -9.16 9.84 10.44
N SER A 527 -9.10 8.62 11.00
CA SER A 527 -8.16 7.56 10.56
C SER A 527 -6.70 8.02 10.54
N GLU A 528 -6.34 8.99 11.37
CA GLU A 528 -4.98 9.49 11.51
C GLU A 528 -4.37 8.89 12.78
N GLY A 529 -3.47 7.92 12.63
CA GLY A 529 -2.82 7.26 13.77
C GLY A 529 -1.97 8.20 14.61
N LEU A 530 -1.53 9.32 14.03
CA LEU A 530 -0.70 10.33 14.71
C LEU A 530 -1.30 10.79 16.04
N TRP A 531 -2.63 10.91 16.16
CA TRP A 531 -3.28 11.41 17.37
C TRP A 531 -3.03 10.53 18.59
N TYR A 532 -2.98 9.21 18.42
CA TYR A 532 -2.69 8.29 19.52
C TYR A 532 -1.29 8.53 20.07
N TYR A 533 -0.31 8.74 19.19
CA TYR A 533 1.06 9.08 19.56
C TYR A 533 1.16 10.44 20.25
N LEU A 534 0.49 11.48 19.73
CA LEU A 534 0.52 12.82 20.31
C LEU A 534 -0.10 12.89 21.71
N PHE A 535 -1.25 12.24 21.90
CA PHE A 535 -1.91 12.20 23.21
C PHE A 535 -1.34 11.14 24.16
N ASP A 536 -0.44 10.27 23.66
CA ASP A 536 0.06 9.09 24.36
C ASP A 536 -1.08 8.29 25.01
N LYS A 537 -2.07 7.98 24.17
CA LYS A 537 -3.27 7.22 24.56
C LYS A 537 -3.50 6.06 23.60
N PRO A 538 -3.84 4.86 24.10
CA PRO A 538 -4.28 3.79 23.24
C PRO A 538 -5.61 4.15 22.58
N SER A 539 -5.91 3.49 21.46
CA SER A 539 -7.23 3.63 20.85
C SER A 539 -8.31 3.02 21.75
N CYS A 540 -9.48 3.68 21.83
CA CYS A 540 -10.65 3.16 22.56
C CYS A 540 -11.31 1.95 21.89
N SER A 541 -10.85 1.58 20.70
CA SER A 541 -11.30 0.39 19.98
C SER A 541 -10.09 -0.31 19.38
N LYS A 542 -10.17 -1.62 19.17
CA LYS A 542 -9.07 -2.34 18.51
C LYS A 542 -8.83 -1.86 17.07
N TYR A 543 -9.83 -1.25 16.44
CA TYR A 543 -9.70 -0.58 15.15
C TYR A 543 -9.27 0.88 15.34
N SER A 544 -7.96 1.13 15.42
CA SER A 544 -7.40 2.49 15.53
C SER A 544 -7.70 3.38 14.31
N TYR A 545 -7.97 2.77 13.17
CA TYR A 545 -8.25 3.43 11.89
C TYR A 545 -9.65 3.06 11.41
N VAL A 546 -10.57 4.03 11.40
CA VAL A 546 -11.94 3.83 10.91
C VAL A 546 -11.97 3.41 9.44
N LEU A 547 -11.00 3.85 8.63
CA LEU A 547 -10.81 3.41 7.24
C LEU A 547 -10.71 1.88 7.11
N TYR A 548 -10.19 1.20 8.14
CA TYR A 548 -10.03 -0.25 8.15
C TYR A 548 -11.17 -0.97 8.87
N ALA A 549 -12.12 -0.23 9.45
CA ALA A 549 -13.34 -0.73 10.07
C ALA A 549 -14.57 -0.61 9.15
N LYS A 550 -14.40 -0.49 7.82
CA LYS A 550 -15.53 -0.41 6.87
C LYS A 550 -16.50 -1.60 6.92
N PRO A 551 -16.09 -2.87 7.12
CA PRO A 551 -17.04 -3.98 7.21
C PRO A 551 -18.04 -3.81 8.34
N THR A 552 -19.32 -4.12 8.12
CA THR A 552 -20.38 -4.03 9.17
C THR A 552 -19.99 -4.68 10.49
N VAL A 553 -19.36 -5.86 10.46
CA VAL A 553 -18.92 -6.56 11.67
C VAL A 553 -17.86 -5.78 12.45
N ALA A 554 -16.95 -5.08 11.76
CA ALA A 554 -15.94 -4.25 12.38
C ALA A 554 -16.56 -2.95 12.94
N GLN A 555 -17.51 -2.36 12.21
CA GLN A 555 -18.25 -1.20 12.70
C GLN A 555 -19.03 -1.50 13.98
N GLN A 556 -19.68 -2.65 14.05
CA GLN A 556 -20.41 -3.09 15.25
C GLN A 556 -19.48 -3.25 16.45
N GLU A 557 -18.29 -3.81 16.23
CA GLU A 557 -17.29 -3.97 17.28
C GLU A 557 -16.76 -2.61 17.77
N VAL A 558 -16.45 -1.68 16.87
CA VAL A 558 -16.11 -0.29 17.24
C VAL A 558 -17.21 0.34 18.10
N ILE A 559 -18.47 0.19 17.71
CA ILE A 559 -19.61 0.75 18.46
C ILE A 559 -19.70 0.12 19.86
N GLN A 560 -19.54 -1.19 19.96
CA GLN A 560 -19.53 -1.90 21.24
C GLN A 560 -18.40 -1.37 22.13
N GLU A 561 -17.16 -1.34 21.63
CA GLU A 561 -15.98 -0.90 22.38
C GLU A 561 -16.09 0.59 22.80
N LEU A 562 -16.65 1.47 21.96
CA LEU A 562 -16.92 2.86 22.33
C LEU A 562 -18.01 3.00 23.40
N ASN A 563 -18.99 2.10 23.42
CA ASN A 563 -20.03 2.08 24.45
C ASN A 563 -19.53 1.53 25.78
N GLU A 564 -18.52 0.68 25.76
CA GLU A 564 -17.84 0.14 26.94
C GLU A 564 -16.83 1.14 27.52
N THR A 565 -15.93 1.65 26.68
CA THR A 565 -14.85 2.57 27.09
C THR A 565 -15.34 3.99 27.38
N LYS A 566 -16.40 4.43 26.70
CA LYS A 566 -17.07 5.73 26.90
C LYS A 566 -16.10 6.92 26.94
N PRO A 567 -15.24 7.12 25.92
CA PRO A 567 -14.37 8.30 25.90
C PRO A 567 -15.23 9.57 25.98
N ASP A 568 -14.79 10.54 26.79
CA ASP A 568 -15.46 11.82 26.96
C ASP A 568 -15.29 12.69 25.70
N ILE A 569 -14.11 12.70 25.09
CA ILE A 569 -13.80 13.51 23.90
C ILE A 569 -13.23 12.62 22.79
N LEU A 570 -13.77 12.78 21.59
CA LEU A 570 -13.25 12.18 20.35
C LEU A 570 -13.04 13.24 19.27
N LEU A 571 -12.26 12.91 18.24
CA LEU A 571 -12.11 13.74 17.04
C LEU A 571 -13.03 13.23 15.93
N LEU A 572 -13.98 14.05 15.48
CA LEU A 572 -14.94 13.67 14.45
C LEU A 572 -14.32 13.76 13.04
N THR A 573 -13.76 14.92 12.71
CA THR A 573 -13.24 15.18 11.37
C THR A 573 -12.24 16.33 11.38
N ASN A 574 -11.55 16.51 10.26
CA ASN A 574 -10.83 17.73 9.92
C ASN A 574 -11.10 18.12 8.46
N GLU A 575 -10.40 19.13 7.95
CA GLU A 575 -10.57 19.60 6.56
C GLU A 575 -10.40 18.49 5.50
N MET A 576 -9.48 17.55 5.71
CA MET A 576 -9.17 16.49 4.73
C MET A 576 -10.11 15.29 4.85
N TRP A 577 -10.66 15.06 6.03
CA TRP A 577 -11.20 13.76 6.43
C TRP A 577 -12.73 13.70 6.53
N TYR A 578 -13.43 14.64 5.90
CA TYR A 578 -14.87 14.52 5.62
C TYR A 578 -15.17 13.35 4.66
N GLN A 579 -14.24 13.06 3.77
CA GLN A 579 -14.21 11.87 2.90
C GLN A 579 -12.90 11.10 3.11
N ASN A 580 -12.77 9.90 2.54
CA ASN A 580 -11.44 9.29 2.48
C ASN A 580 -10.65 9.95 1.34
N PRO A 581 -9.41 10.42 1.57
CA PRO A 581 -8.64 11.16 0.56
C PRO A 581 -8.33 10.41 -0.74
N TRP A 582 -8.44 9.07 -0.74
CA TRP A 582 -8.01 8.20 -1.85
C TRP A 582 -9.14 7.69 -2.74
N ASP A 583 -10.31 7.45 -2.14
CA ASP A 583 -11.49 6.93 -2.85
C ASP A 583 -12.64 7.94 -2.90
N GLU A 584 -12.49 9.09 -2.24
CA GLU A 584 -13.45 10.20 -2.16
C GLU A 584 -14.82 9.84 -1.55
N ILE A 585 -14.94 8.64 -0.98
CA ILE A 585 -16.18 8.16 -0.34
C ILE A 585 -16.32 8.85 1.01
N LEU A 586 -17.54 9.32 1.31
CA LEU A 586 -17.81 9.98 2.58
C LEU A 586 -17.64 9.02 3.74
N LYS A 587 -17.13 9.51 4.88
CA LYS A 587 -17.05 8.67 6.09
C LYS A 587 -18.41 8.27 6.64
N SER A 588 -19.40 9.14 6.47
CA SER A 588 -20.79 8.83 6.78
C SER A 588 -21.38 7.74 5.89
N GLU A 589 -20.74 7.38 4.77
CA GLU A 589 -21.06 6.22 3.95
C GLU A 589 -20.23 5.01 4.35
N SER A 590 -18.90 5.12 4.26
CA SER A 590 -17.98 3.98 4.44
C SER A 590 -17.96 3.43 5.87
N ALA A 591 -18.27 4.27 6.87
CA ALA A 591 -18.35 3.94 8.29
C ALA A 591 -19.70 4.36 8.89
N SER A 592 -20.78 4.20 8.13
CA SER A 592 -22.11 4.72 8.44
C SER A 592 -22.65 4.37 9.83
N LEU A 593 -22.47 3.13 10.32
CA LEU A 593 -22.96 2.72 11.64
C LEU A 593 -22.18 3.42 12.76
N ILE A 594 -20.85 3.50 12.62
CA ILE A 594 -19.99 4.24 13.57
C ILE A 594 -20.41 5.71 13.59
N TYR A 595 -20.57 6.30 12.41
CA TYR A 595 -20.93 7.71 12.26
C TYR A 595 -22.28 8.01 12.91
N GLN A 596 -23.31 7.20 12.63
CA GLN A 596 -24.64 7.34 13.23
C GLN A 596 -24.60 7.22 14.76
N ASN A 597 -23.86 6.23 15.29
CA ASN A 597 -23.70 6.06 16.74
C ASN A 597 -23.01 7.28 17.39
N VAL A 598 -22.03 7.88 16.70
CA VAL A 598 -21.35 9.10 17.16
C VAL A 598 -22.30 10.29 17.14
N LEU A 599 -23.08 10.49 16.07
CA LEU A 599 -24.06 11.59 15.98
C LEU A 599 -25.12 11.52 17.08
N THR A 600 -25.49 10.32 17.55
CA THR A 600 -26.47 10.16 18.63
C THR A 600 -25.85 10.33 20.02
N THR A 601 -24.59 9.96 20.20
CA THR A 601 -23.94 9.85 21.53
C THR A 601 -23.04 11.04 21.88
N TYR A 602 -22.49 11.71 20.87
CA TYR A 602 -21.55 12.82 21.01
C TYR A 602 -22.13 14.10 20.41
N ARG A 603 -21.62 15.25 20.86
CA ARG A 603 -22.03 16.58 20.39
C ARG A 603 -20.83 17.43 20.01
N PRO A 604 -20.99 18.39 19.09
CA PRO A 604 -20.00 19.42 18.83
C PRO A 604 -19.49 20.05 20.13
N TYR A 605 -18.18 20.14 20.29
CA TYR A 605 -17.56 20.73 21.48
C TYR A 605 -16.59 21.85 21.15
N LYS A 606 -15.43 21.53 20.57
CA LYS A 606 -14.40 22.50 20.22
C LYS A 606 -13.94 22.27 18.79
N THR A 607 -13.85 23.35 18.02
CA THR A 607 -13.16 23.36 16.73
C THR A 607 -11.85 24.13 16.91
N VAL A 608 -10.73 23.45 16.77
CA VAL A 608 -9.40 24.06 16.85
C VAL A 608 -8.77 23.97 15.48
N GLN A 609 -8.59 25.11 14.83
CA GLN A 609 -8.24 25.19 13.41
C GLN A 609 -9.22 24.36 12.56
N SER A 610 -8.75 23.33 11.86
CA SER A 610 -9.59 22.45 11.05
C SER A 610 -10.15 21.26 11.84
N HIS A 611 -9.70 20.99 13.06
CA HIS A 611 -10.02 19.78 13.83
C HIS A 611 -11.28 19.96 14.68
N TRP A 612 -12.31 19.15 14.40
CA TRP A 612 -13.60 19.24 15.09
C TRP A 612 -13.75 18.16 16.16
N PHE A 613 -13.50 18.52 17.41
CA PHE A 613 -13.63 17.66 18.58
C PHE A 613 -15.07 17.65 19.11
N TRP A 614 -15.51 16.46 19.48
CA TRP A 614 -16.86 16.20 19.97
C TRP A 614 -16.81 15.60 21.35
N LYS A 615 -17.75 16.01 22.20
CA LYS A 615 -17.83 15.59 23.59
C LYS A 615 -19.05 14.70 23.82
N ARG A 616 -18.91 13.68 24.65
CA ARG A 616 -19.97 12.73 24.98
C ARG A 616 -21.10 13.47 25.67
N ASN A 617 -22.33 13.19 25.26
CA ASN A 617 -23.51 13.71 25.93
C ASN A 617 -24.52 12.59 26.13
N ASN A 618 -24.73 12.22 27.39
CA ASN A 618 -25.65 11.14 27.75
C ASN A 618 -27.13 11.56 27.68
N GLN A 619 -27.42 12.85 27.47
CA GLN A 619 -28.78 13.34 27.30
C GLN A 619 -29.25 13.16 25.85
N PRO A 620 -30.45 12.61 25.63
CA PRO A 620 -31.00 12.44 24.29
C PRO A 620 -31.22 13.79 23.62
N LEU A 621 -30.99 13.85 22.30
CA LEU A 621 -31.27 15.05 21.52
C LEU A 621 -32.76 15.36 21.49
N LYS A 622 -33.11 16.59 21.83
CA LYS A 622 -34.48 17.09 21.69
C LYS A 622 -34.69 17.59 20.26
N LEU A 623 -35.57 16.95 19.49
CA LEU A 623 -35.93 17.40 18.14
C LEU A 623 -37.19 18.26 18.21
N THR A 624 -37.13 19.46 17.65
CA THR A 624 -38.21 20.45 17.71
C THR A 624 -38.49 21.05 16.34
N LYS A 625 -39.75 21.44 16.13
CA LYS A 625 -40.16 22.31 15.03
C LYS A 625 -40.47 23.67 15.62
N THR A 626 -40.04 24.73 14.93
CA THR A 626 -40.32 26.11 15.33
C THR A 626 -40.93 26.87 14.16
N GLN A 627 -41.65 27.95 14.46
CA GLN A 627 -42.08 28.95 13.48
C GLN A 627 -41.03 30.08 13.33
N SER A 628 -40.05 30.17 14.23
CA SER A 628 -38.97 31.17 14.16
C SER A 628 -38.02 30.88 13.02
N LEU A 629 -37.60 31.91 12.28
CA LEU A 629 -36.59 31.80 11.22
C LEU A 629 -35.22 31.39 11.79
N ASN A 630 -34.88 30.10 11.68
CA ASN A 630 -33.63 29.50 12.18
C ASN A 630 -32.67 29.05 11.05
N GLY A 631 -33.04 29.29 9.80
CA GLY A 631 -32.22 28.99 8.63
C GLY A 631 -33.06 28.81 7.36
N ASN A 632 -32.36 28.61 6.25
CA ASN A 632 -32.96 28.22 4.97
C ASN A 632 -32.11 27.18 4.25
N ILE A 633 -32.76 26.37 3.40
CA ILE A 633 -32.09 25.47 2.46
C ILE A 633 -32.17 26.16 1.09
N GLU A 634 -31.02 26.42 0.48
CA GLU A 634 -30.93 27.24 -0.74
C GLU A 634 -30.49 26.43 -1.95
N SER A 635 -29.65 25.42 -1.74
CA SER A 635 -29.27 24.49 -2.80
C SER A 635 -29.87 23.11 -2.52
N LEU A 636 -30.81 22.74 -3.40
CA LEU A 636 -31.31 21.37 -3.54
C LEU A 636 -30.82 20.83 -4.89
N PRO A 637 -30.49 19.54 -4.97
CA PRO A 637 -30.10 18.94 -6.24
C PRO A 637 -31.24 18.84 -7.24
N THR A 638 -30.85 18.87 -8.51
CA THR A 638 -31.68 18.42 -9.62
C THR A 638 -31.82 16.91 -9.60
N GLN A 639 -33.04 16.41 -9.81
CA GLN A 639 -33.36 14.99 -9.98
C GLN A 639 -33.29 14.58 -11.46
N PRO A 640 -33.09 13.28 -11.79
CA PRO A 640 -32.98 12.13 -10.89
C PRO A 640 -31.64 12.06 -10.15
N ILE A 641 -31.63 11.40 -8.98
CA ILE A 641 -30.41 11.14 -8.20
C ILE A 641 -30.18 9.64 -8.22
N HIS A 642 -29.02 9.20 -8.69
CA HIS A 642 -28.61 7.82 -8.59
C HIS A 642 -27.96 7.57 -7.24
N GLN A 643 -28.05 6.32 -6.75
CA GLN A 643 -27.14 5.91 -5.69
C GLN A 643 -25.71 6.26 -6.12
N ARG A 644 -24.93 6.81 -5.19
CA ARG A 644 -23.52 7.19 -5.38
C ARG A 644 -23.25 8.50 -6.11
N ASP A 645 -24.27 9.27 -6.45
CA ASP A 645 -24.07 10.63 -6.95
C ASP A 645 -23.40 11.52 -5.88
N ASN A 646 -22.44 12.34 -6.30
CA ASN A 646 -21.83 13.35 -5.45
C ASN A 646 -22.80 14.50 -5.21
N LEU A 647 -23.58 14.36 -4.15
CA LEU A 647 -24.67 15.27 -3.84
C LEU A 647 -24.31 16.20 -2.66
N SER A 648 -24.46 17.51 -2.87
CA SER A 648 -24.37 18.51 -1.80
C SER A 648 -25.64 19.33 -1.68
N ILE A 649 -26.06 19.60 -0.46
CA ILE A 649 -27.11 20.55 -0.11
C ILE A 649 -26.50 21.65 0.77
N GLY A 650 -27.01 22.87 0.67
CA GLY A 650 -26.42 24.00 1.37
C GLY A 650 -27.43 25.09 1.68
N GLY A 651 -27.02 26.00 2.54
CA GLY A 651 -27.83 27.13 2.97
C GLY A 651 -27.17 27.88 4.12
N TRP A 652 -27.99 28.46 4.98
CA TRP A 652 -27.55 29.14 6.20
C TRP A 652 -28.40 28.74 7.40
N SER A 653 -27.84 28.84 8.60
CA SER A 653 -28.54 28.54 9.84
C SER A 653 -28.03 29.39 11.00
N ILE A 654 -28.97 29.82 11.84
CA ILE A 654 -28.72 30.68 13.00
C ILE A 654 -29.49 30.14 14.20
N LEU A 655 -29.09 30.59 15.38
CA LEU A 655 -29.77 30.40 16.66
C LEU A 655 -30.33 31.75 17.11
N PRO A 656 -31.59 32.09 16.76
CA PRO A 656 -32.13 33.44 16.92
C PRO A 656 -32.05 33.96 18.36
N GLU A 657 -32.41 33.11 19.33
CA GLU A 657 -32.43 33.46 20.76
C GLU A 657 -31.04 33.84 21.30
N SER A 658 -29.98 33.25 20.75
CA SER A 658 -28.60 33.50 21.15
C SER A 658 -27.84 34.43 20.20
N SER A 659 -28.47 34.89 19.11
CA SER A 659 -27.88 35.81 18.13
C SER A 659 -26.51 35.36 17.61
N GLN A 660 -26.38 34.07 17.30
CA GLN A 660 -25.17 33.44 16.77
C GLN A 660 -25.50 32.45 15.64
N PRO A 661 -24.53 32.06 14.79
CA PRO A 661 -24.65 30.92 13.89
C PRO A 661 -25.01 29.61 14.62
N ALA A 662 -25.57 28.64 13.89
CA ALA A 662 -25.77 27.30 14.42
C ALA A 662 -24.44 26.61 14.77
N ASP A 663 -24.39 25.89 15.89
CA ASP A 663 -23.17 25.20 16.32
C ASP A 663 -22.84 23.99 15.42
N ALA A 664 -23.88 23.40 14.81
CA ALA A 664 -23.78 22.37 13.79
C ALA A 664 -25.07 22.31 12.97
N VAL A 665 -25.00 21.69 11.78
CA VAL A 665 -26.17 21.41 10.96
C VAL A 665 -26.22 19.93 10.59
N TYR A 666 -27.31 19.25 10.93
CA TYR A 666 -27.48 17.81 10.74
C TYR A 666 -28.45 17.51 9.61
N LEU A 667 -28.26 16.37 8.96
CA LEU A 667 -29.21 15.76 8.04
C LEU A 667 -29.77 14.48 8.66
N SER A 668 -31.10 14.33 8.61
CA SER A 668 -31.78 13.12 9.08
C SER A 668 -32.61 12.45 7.99
N LEU A 669 -32.74 11.13 8.10
CA LEU A 669 -33.53 10.27 7.23
C LEU A 669 -34.82 9.77 7.89
N GLY A 670 -35.90 9.79 7.12
CA GLY A 670 -37.15 9.11 7.40
C GLY A 670 -37.99 9.73 8.52
N LYS A 671 -39.10 9.05 8.85
CA LYS A 671 -40.06 9.53 9.85
C LYS A 671 -39.48 9.55 11.27
N LYS A 672 -38.53 8.66 11.56
CA LYS A 672 -37.84 8.56 12.86
C LYS A 672 -36.72 9.59 13.04
N ASN A 673 -36.43 10.42 12.04
CA ASN A 673 -35.36 11.42 12.05
C ASN A 673 -33.99 10.82 12.42
N GLN A 674 -33.64 9.67 11.85
CA GLN A 674 -32.33 9.06 12.07
C GLN A 674 -31.24 10.00 11.53
N LEU A 675 -30.34 10.46 12.39
CA LEU A 675 -29.23 11.33 11.98
C LEU A 675 -28.24 10.52 11.14
N ILE A 676 -27.91 10.98 9.95
CA ILE A 676 -27.06 10.24 9.01
C ILE A 676 -25.75 10.96 8.67
N THR A 677 -25.71 12.29 8.78
CA THR A 677 -24.50 13.09 8.55
C THR A 677 -24.62 14.46 9.21
N VAL A 678 -23.49 15.15 9.32
CA VAL A 678 -23.36 16.53 9.79
C VAL A 678 -22.58 17.35 8.75
N GLY A 679 -22.96 18.61 8.57
CA GLY A 679 -22.39 19.48 7.55
C GLY A 679 -21.14 20.22 7.98
N GLN A 680 -20.39 20.68 6.98
CA GLN A 680 -19.42 21.76 7.18
C GLN A 680 -20.19 23.04 7.50
N VAL A 681 -19.78 23.71 8.57
CA VAL A 681 -20.37 24.97 9.07
C VAL A 681 -19.33 26.08 9.05
N ASN A 682 -19.72 27.28 9.49
CA ASN A 682 -18.88 28.47 9.51
C ASN A 682 -18.50 29.03 8.13
N ILE A 683 -19.31 28.74 7.11
CA ILE A 683 -19.10 29.27 5.75
C ILE A 683 -19.54 30.75 5.72
N PRO A 684 -18.74 31.67 5.17
CA PRO A 684 -19.08 33.09 5.09
C PRO A 684 -20.38 33.38 4.31
N ARG A 685 -21.23 34.24 4.87
CA ARG A 685 -22.56 34.67 4.39
C ARG A 685 -22.81 36.16 4.65
N PRO A 686 -22.10 37.06 3.93
CA PRO A 686 -22.30 38.51 4.07
C PRO A 686 -23.70 38.96 3.65
N ASP A 687 -24.35 38.20 2.75
CA ASP A 687 -25.73 38.41 2.34
C ASP A 687 -26.72 38.18 3.50
N VAL A 688 -26.50 37.16 4.33
CA VAL A 688 -27.33 36.90 5.52
C VAL A 688 -27.15 38.01 6.55
N VAL A 689 -25.93 38.53 6.71
CA VAL A 689 -25.65 39.70 7.56
C VAL A 689 -26.44 40.91 7.09
N GLN A 690 -26.46 41.17 5.78
CA GLN A 690 -27.18 42.30 5.19
C GLN A 690 -28.70 42.18 5.40
N VAL A 691 -29.27 41.00 5.15
CA VAL A 691 -30.73 40.78 5.26
C VAL A 691 -31.20 40.78 6.71
N LEU A 692 -30.45 40.15 7.61
CA LEU A 692 -30.84 40.02 9.03
C LEU A 692 -30.26 41.12 9.92
N SER A 693 -29.49 42.05 9.35
CA SER A 693 -28.87 43.19 10.04
C SER A 693 -28.09 42.80 11.30
N ASN A 694 -27.40 41.64 11.28
CA ASN A 694 -26.61 41.16 12.40
C ASN A 694 -25.24 40.65 11.94
N PRO A 695 -24.14 41.36 12.25
CA PRO A 695 -22.79 40.97 11.82
C PRO A 695 -22.33 39.63 12.40
N LYS A 696 -22.90 39.18 13.53
CA LYS A 696 -22.55 37.87 14.12
C LYS A 696 -22.96 36.70 13.22
N TYR A 697 -23.85 36.90 12.26
CA TYR A 697 -24.29 35.86 11.33
C TYR A 697 -23.39 35.68 10.11
N GLU A 698 -22.24 36.36 10.05
CA GLU A 698 -21.29 36.22 8.94
C GLU A 698 -20.91 34.76 8.69
N LYS A 699 -20.79 33.94 9.73
CA LYS A 699 -20.40 32.52 9.61
C LYS A 699 -21.60 31.56 9.68
N SER A 700 -22.78 31.99 9.23
CA SER A 700 -24.01 31.17 9.29
C SER A 700 -24.15 30.13 8.18
N GLY A 701 -23.28 30.13 7.17
CA GLY A 701 -23.37 29.23 6.03
C GLY A 701 -22.98 27.79 6.39
N TRP A 702 -23.64 26.84 5.71
CA TRP A 702 -23.35 25.42 5.84
C TRP A 702 -23.51 24.67 4.51
N ILE A 703 -22.77 23.56 4.38
CA ILE A 703 -22.87 22.60 3.27
C ILE A 703 -22.86 21.18 3.86
N ILE A 704 -23.79 20.34 3.41
CA ILE A 704 -23.87 18.92 3.74
C ILE A 704 -23.70 18.12 2.45
N ARG A 705 -22.72 17.21 2.45
CA ARG A 705 -22.64 16.15 1.45
C ARG A 705 -23.54 15.00 1.87
N VAL A 706 -24.49 14.66 1.01
CA VAL A 706 -25.51 13.65 1.30
C VAL A 706 -24.90 12.27 1.05
N PRO A 707 -24.97 11.34 2.02
CA PRO A 707 -24.39 10.01 1.87
C PRO A 707 -25.32 9.13 1.03
N THR A 708 -25.34 9.34 -0.29
CA THR A 708 -26.28 8.70 -1.23
C THR A 708 -26.07 7.18 -1.30
N ALA A 709 -24.86 6.69 -1.02
CA ALA A 709 -24.55 5.26 -1.05
C ALA A 709 -25.27 4.43 0.04
N ILE A 710 -25.75 5.06 1.12
CA ILE A 710 -26.49 4.38 2.19
C ILE A 710 -28.00 4.61 2.13
N LEU A 711 -28.48 5.38 1.15
CA LEU A 711 -29.91 5.67 1.03
C LEU A 711 -30.63 4.51 0.35
N PRO A 712 -31.78 4.05 0.90
CA PRO A 712 -32.66 3.11 0.23
C PRO A 712 -33.08 3.61 -1.16
N GLN A 713 -33.29 2.69 -2.10
CA GLN A 713 -33.89 3.02 -3.39
C GLN A 713 -35.32 3.55 -3.20
N GLY A 714 -35.73 4.46 -4.09
CA GLY A 714 -37.02 5.14 -4.05
C GLY A 714 -36.99 6.44 -3.24
N ASN A 715 -38.16 6.84 -2.75
CA ASN A 715 -38.34 8.16 -2.14
C ASN A 715 -37.89 8.20 -0.67
N ASN A 716 -36.91 9.07 -0.38
CA ASN A 716 -36.32 9.26 0.93
C ASN A 716 -36.72 10.61 1.52
N GLN A 717 -37.43 10.60 2.64
CA GLN A 717 -37.80 11.82 3.36
C GLN A 717 -36.60 12.36 4.15
N MET A 718 -36.16 13.57 3.82
CA MET A 718 -35.01 14.25 4.40
C MET A 718 -35.43 15.48 5.21
N LYS A 719 -34.70 15.74 6.30
CA LYS A 719 -34.86 16.96 7.11
C LYS A 719 -33.50 17.48 7.53
N VAL A 720 -33.34 18.80 7.48
CA VAL A 720 -32.14 19.50 7.94
C VAL A 720 -32.44 20.12 9.31
N TRP A 721 -31.45 20.11 10.20
CA TRP A 721 -31.61 20.55 11.58
C TRP A 721 -30.48 21.47 12.00
N SER A 722 -30.84 22.59 12.61
CA SER A 722 -29.94 23.51 13.31
C SER A 722 -29.71 23.01 14.73
N TYR A 723 -28.46 22.90 15.16
CA TYR A 723 -28.10 22.45 16.50
C TYR A 723 -27.72 23.61 17.42
N ASP A 724 -28.32 23.61 18.62
CA ASP A 724 -28.00 24.48 19.74
C ASP A 724 -27.34 23.67 20.86
N SER A 725 -26.05 23.91 21.07
CA SER A 725 -25.24 23.24 22.10
C SER A 725 -25.64 23.61 23.53
N LYS A 726 -26.17 24.82 23.76
CA LYS A 726 -26.59 25.29 25.09
C LYS A 726 -27.88 24.58 25.54
N LYS A 727 -28.76 24.27 24.59
CA LYS A 727 -30.03 23.58 24.84
C LYS A 727 -29.99 22.08 24.56
N ASN A 728 -28.92 21.57 23.95
CA ASN A 728 -28.84 20.21 23.41
C ASN A 728 -30.07 19.88 22.53
N GLN A 729 -30.42 20.80 21.63
CA GLN A 729 -31.65 20.78 20.85
C GLN A 729 -31.38 20.90 19.35
N LEU A 730 -32.10 20.10 18.56
CA LEU A 730 -32.17 20.21 17.11
C LEU A 730 -33.47 20.89 16.71
N THR A 731 -33.36 21.97 15.95
CA THR A 731 -34.50 22.73 15.44
C THR A 731 -34.55 22.62 13.92
N GLN A 732 -35.67 22.11 13.38
CA GLN A 732 -35.77 21.85 11.94
C GLN A 732 -35.59 23.12 11.12
N ILE A 733 -34.77 23.07 10.06
CA ILE A 733 -34.59 24.14 9.08
C ILE A 733 -35.56 23.92 7.92
N GLY A 734 -36.40 24.92 7.63
CA GLY A 734 -37.35 24.85 6.53
C GLY A 734 -38.31 23.66 6.60
N LYS A 735 -38.91 23.30 5.46
CA LYS A 735 -39.72 22.09 5.31
C LYS A 735 -38.81 20.90 4.97
N GLY A 736 -39.22 19.71 5.40
CA GLY A 736 -38.58 18.48 4.93
C GLY A 736 -38.77 18.33 3.41
N PHE A 737 -37.82 17.70 2.75
CA PHE A 737 -37.84 17.47 1.30
C PHE A 737 -37.65 15.98 1.01
N ASN A 738 -37.91 15.59 -0.23
CA ASN A 738 -37.85 14.21 -0.68
C ASN A 738 -36.71 14.06 -1.68
N LEU A 739 -35.90 13.02 -1.53
CA LEU A 739 -34.89 12.61 -2.51
C LEU A 739 -35.30 11.27 -3.11
N GLU A 740 -35.58 11.25 -4.40
CA GLU A 740 -35.81 10.00 -5.14
C GLU A 740 -34.46 9.43 -5.58
N ILE A 741 -34.16 8.22 -5.08
CA ILE A 741 -32.91 7.51 -5.35
C ILE A 741 -33.18 6.38 -6.34
N LEU A 742 -32.59 6.48 -7.53
CA LEU A 742 -32.63 5.46 -8.56
C LEU A 742 -31.44 4.49 -8.42
N SER A 743 -31.61 3.30 -9.00
CA SER A 743 -30.57 2.26 -9.10
C SER A 743 -29.37 2.68 -9.93
#